data_AF-A0A2T5MKX3-F1
#
_entry.id   AF-A0A2T5MKX3-F1
#
_cell.length_a   1.000
_cell.length_b   1.000
_cell.length_c   1.000
_cell.angle_alpha   90.00
_cell.angle_beta   90.00
_cell.angle_gamma   90.00
#
_symmetry.space_group_name_H-M   'P 1'
#
loop_
_entity.id
_entity.type
_entity.pdbx_description
1 polymer ?
#
loop_
_entity_poly.entity_id
_entity_poly.type
_entity_poly.pdbx_seq_one_letter_code
_entity_poly.pdbx_strand_id
1 'polypeptide(L)'
;MKYQLKYAFMALGITALAGCNINDNGVDSAVSSTTVSGVAATGAPIFGGNVNLRCGNGVTANAITSSNGQWSTSVPADSLPCYVKVSGGTPAGTFYSIAQTPSGSATTSTANITPLSDLIVAAVVNSAGGGEALDVWFANNSPELRQQVANGIAAAVAQLRTALADAGYDLPPGSFDPLTSAIVAGGAEDLYDLILEAYKQALADAGSSYEDARDDYVDGAGLPEAGDDTGPGDTPDTALSASETGVRYVTTGKVLGSVESNKLRYWAGPGTINVGSQAGLLNEVTVFGPEANSYVNFRNIPDALGTYDCGYGVSAQLANVEIGFAVSNGYNTAGTRTGAGTFSPGFRCSLTITKVGTRSGSNYSGAIEGSFDAQLYKTGQAVNTQDSISVKGHFRIGTPTNDPVTPTASTSLFGKSLKSIYVGNYTLKCTASPGQPVETFSFSIATNGSSTFRNKELLGPNSSGSVSSSGGPESSFFTLSFNRDDGGDYVVLGFKPDGTFYPNSVHVEEGGTNRTLSCFGNAGNVAPATTSTASADLKNIVAAQARTETVDCSPVFGAGSNVKTPTTLTINSDGSAQIGSLSFLAKTLSEMKDPLVFPNAENSASKTASISYVEPKTFPDQKTLAISLGADMKTKGVLYSNGDLTNPANTYSCSPQL
;
A
#
# COMPACT_ATOMS: atom_id res chain seq x y z
N MET A 1 -17.00 -59.29 -18.79
CA MET A 1 -16.53 -58.72 -20.07
C MET A 1 -15.47 -57.68 -19.71
N LYS A 2 -14.15 -57.89 -19.66
CA LYS A 2 -13.17 -58.62 -20.49
C LYS A 2 -13.17 -58.18 -21.97
N TYR A 3 -12.42 -57.13 -22.28
CA TYR A 3 -11.49 -57.14 -23.42
C TYR A 3 -10.18 -56.45 -23.03
N GLN A 4 -9.11 -57.25 -23.09
CA GLN A 4 -7.73 -56.84 -23.12
C GLN A 4 -7.35 -56.57 -24.58
N LEU A 5 -6.50 -55.58 -24.86
CA LEU A 5 -5.60 -55.69 -26.00
C LEU A 5 -4.25 -55.02 -25.70
N LYS A 6 -3.21 -55.78 -26.01
CA LYS A 6 -1.79 -55.61 -25.72
C LYS A 6 -1.04 -55.06 -26.94
N TYR A 7 0.07 -54.36 -26.66
CA TYR A 7 1.30 -54.15 -27.45
C TYR A 7 1.26 -53.47 -28.83
N ALA A 8 2.13 -52.46 -29.02
CA ALA A 8 3.27 -52.59 -29.96
C ALA A 8 4.25 -51.41 -29.83
N PHE A 9 5.48 -51.74 -29.44
CA PHE A 9 6.70 -50.97 -29.68
C PHE A 9 6.95 -50.89 -31.21
N MET A 10 7.26 -49.71 -31.76
CA MET A 10 7.92 -49.63 -33.06
C MET A 10 8.89 -48.44 -33.07
N ALA A 11 10.18 -48.78 -32.94
CA ALA A 11 11.30 -47.91 -33.24
C ALA A 11 11.51 -47.90 -34.77
N LEU A 12 11.61 -46.70 -35.37
CA LEU A 12 12.03 -46.53 -36.75
C LEU A 12 13.23 -45.59 -36.77
N GLY A 13 14.42 -46.14 -37.05
CA GLY A 13 15.59 -45.37 -37.43
C GLY A 13 15.51 -45.03 -38.92
N ILE A 14 15.85 -43.80 -39.28
CA ILE A 14 16.09 -43.41 -40.67
C ILE A 14 17.52 -42.89 -40.78
N THR A 15 18.26 -43.61 -41.60
CA THR A 15 19.62 -43.40 -42.10
C THR A 15 19.75 -42.14 -42.94
N ALA A 16 20.94 -41.54 -42.86
CA ALA A 16 21.41 -40.43 -43.67
C ALA A 16 21.33 -40.73 -45.17
N LEU A 17 20.88 -39.74 -45.95
CA LEU A 17 21.12 -39.63 -47.38
C LEU A 17 21.95 -38.36 -47.64
N ALA A 18 23.17 -38.57 -48.11
CA ALA A 18 24.03 -37.54 -48.67
C ALA A 18 23.82 -37.45 -50.19
N GLY A 19 23.79 -36.21 -50.70
CA GLY A 19 24.14 -35.91 -52.08
C GLY A 19 22.99 -35.47 -53.00
N CYS A 20 22.86 -34.16 -53.22
CA CYS A 20 23.00 -33.64 -54.57
C CYS A 20 23.47 -32.18 -54.56
N ASN A 21 24.52 -31.98 -55.34
CA ASN A 21 25.28 -30.76 -55.61
C ASN A 21 24.49 -29.87 -56.59
N ILE A 22 24.14 -28.66 -56.16
CA ILE A 22 23.84 -27.52 -57.04
C ILE A 22 24.67 -26.34 -56.52
N ASN A 23 25.60 -25.89 -57.36
CA ASN A 23 26.41 -24.71 -57.13
C ASN A 23 25.55 -23.47 -57.32
N ASP A 24 25.08 -22.88 -56.23
CA ASP A 24 24.74 -21.47 -56.14
C ASP A 24 25.44 -20.91 -54.89
N ASN A 25 26.38 -20.00 -55.09
CA ASN A 25 27.09 -19.29 -54.02
C ASN A 25 26.17 -18.22 -53.39
N GLY A 26 25.05 -18.65 -52.83
CA GLY A 26 24.28 -17.91 -51.85
C GLY A 26 24.43 -18.64 -50.52
N VAL A 27 25.33 -18.17 -49.65
CA VAL A 27 25.31 -18.56 -48.24
C VAL A 27 24.00 -18.03 -47.68
N ASP A 28 22.96 -18.87 -47.68
CA ASP A 28 21.72 -18.61 -46.96
C ASP A 28 22.07 -18.77 -45.48
N SER A 29 22.57 -17.67 -44.89
CA SER A 29 22.83 -17.58 -43.47
C SER A 29 21.53 -17.90 -42.76
N ALA A 30 21.44 -19.06 -42.10
CA ALA A 30 20.28 -19.42 -41.30
C ALA A 30 19.94 -18.25 -40.37
N VAL A 31 18.81 -17.61 -40.61
CA VAL A 31 18.37 -16.44 -39.85
C VAL A 31 18.20 -16.90 -38.40
N SER A 32 18.95 -16.29 -37.49
CA SER A 32 18.85 -16.60 -36.07
C SER A 32 17.43 -16.29 -35.58
N SER A 33 16.80 -17.25 -34.91
CA SER A 33 15.44 -17.11 -34.38
C SER A 33 15.46 -17.07 -32.85
N THR A 34 14.57 -16.27 -32.28
CA THR A 34 14.30 -16.21 -30.84
C THR A 34 12.89 -16.72 -30.57
N THR A 35 12.77 -17.64 -29.60
CA THR A 35 11.47 -18.07 -29.10
C THR A 35 10.92 -17.01 -28.16
N VAL A 36 9.73 -16.50 -28.44
CA VAL A 36 8.98 -15.62 -27.53
C VAL A 36 7.92 -16.47 -26.83
N SER A 37 7.82 -16.36 -25.50
CA SER A 37 6.85 -17.13 -24.71
C SER A 37 6.44 -16.41 -23.44
N GLY A 38 5.32 -16.80 -22.86
CA GLY A 38 4.90 -16.30 -21.56
C GLY A 38 3.59 -16.91 -21.09
N VAL A 39 2.99 -16.28 -20.08
CA VAL A 39 1.66 -16.64 -19.55
C VAL A 39 0.69 -15.48 -19.74
N ALA A 40 -0.52 -15.79 -20.21
CA ALA A 40 -1.63 -14.85 -20.26
C ALA A 40 -2.64 -15.17 -19.14
N ALA A 41 -2.86 -14.23 -18.22
CA ALA A 41 -3.68 -14.46 -17.03
C ALA A 41 -4.27 -13.17 -16.45
N THR A 42 -5.40 -13.31 -15.76
CA THR A 42 -6.03 -12.26 -14.93
C THR A 42 -6.24 -12.79 -13.50
N GLY A 43 -5.28 -13.56 -12.99
CA GLY A 43 -5.42 -14.44 -11.81
C GLY A 43 -5.87 -15.85 -12.21
N ALA A 44 -6.84 -15.95 -13.12
CA ALA A 44 -7.12 -17.20 -13.85
C ALA A 44 -6.37 -17.22 -15.20
N PRO A 45 -5.98 -18.40 -15.71
CA PRO A 45 -5.39 -18.51 -17.05
C PRO A 45 -6.40 -18.06 -18.12
N ILE A 46 -5.97 -17.23 -19.06
CA ILE A 46 -6.75 -16.91 -20.26
C ILE A 46 -6.60 -18.10 -21.21
N PHE A 47 -7.59 -18.98 -21.30
CA PHE A 47 -7.57 -20.13 -22.20
C PHE A 47 -8.10 -19.77 -23.60
N GLY A 48 -7.41 -20.20 -24.66
CA GLY A 48 -7.86 -20.01 -26.04
C GLY A 48 -7.82 -18.55 -26.53
N GLY A 49 -7.06 -17.69 -25.86
CA GLY A 49 -6.80 -16.31 -26.26
C GLY A 49 -5.86 -16.25 -27.46
N ASN A 50 -6.10 -15.29 -28.36
CA ASN A 50 -5.27 -15.06 -29.54
C ASN A 50 -4.16 -14.05 -29.24
N VAL A 51 -2.92 -14.52 -29.22
CA VAL A 51 -1.73 -13.70 -29.00
C VAL A 51 -1.16 -13.27 -30.35
N ASN A 52 -1.10 -11.95 -30.58
CA ASN A 52 -0.56 -11.34 -31.79
C ASN A 52 0.71 -10.55 -31.46
N LEU A 53 1.74 -10.76 -32.26
CA LEU A 53 3.01 -10.06 -32.14
C LEU A 53 3.22 -9.16 -33.35
N ARG A 54 3.68 -7.94 -33.10
CA ARG A 54 4.17 -7.00 -34.11
C ARG A 54 5.59 -6.60 -33.78
N CYS A 55 6.50 -7.06 -34.62
CA CYS A 55 7.94 -6.98 -34.40
C CYS A 55 8.57 -5.94 -35.35
N GLY A 56 9.86 -5.68 -35.17
CA GLY A 56 10.69 -4.99 -36.15
C GLY A 56 10.59 -5.57 -37.55
N ASN A 57 11.01 -4.78 -38.53
CA ASN A 57 11.07 -5.17 -39.95
C ASN A 57 9.72 -5.61 -40.55
N GLY A 58 8.59 -5.22 -39.94
CA GLY A 58 7.26 -5.60 -40.39
C GLY A 58 6.87 -7.05 -40.08
N VAL A 59 7.67 -7.76 -39.28
CA VAL A 59 7.39 -9.15 -38.92
C VAL A 59 6.17 -9.21 -37.99
N THR A 60 5.27 -10.15 -38.27
CA THR A 60 4.13 -10.49 -37.41
C THR A 60 4.14 -11.98 -37.10
N ALA A 61 3.76 -12.33 -35.88
CA ALA A 61 3.60 -13.73 -35.46
C ALA A 61 2.34 -13.87 -34.60
N ASN A 62 1.85 -15.10 -34.46
CA ASN A 62 0.68 -15.40 -33.64
C ASN A 62 0.84 -16.70 -32.85
N ALA A 63 0.12 -16.79 -31.75
CA ALA A 63 -0.01 -17.99 -30.91
C ALA A 63 -1.41 -18.05 -30.28
N ILE A 64 -1.76 -19.21 -29.73
CA ILE A 64 -2.97 -19.42 -28.94
C ILE A 64 -2.56 -19.86 -27.53
N THR A 65 -3.21 -19.31 -26.51
CA THR A 65 -2.93 -19.69 -25.12
C THR A 65 -3.52 -21.07 -24.78
N SER A 66 -2.74 -21.90 -24.10
CA SER A 66 -3.18 -23.21 -23.59
C SER A 66 -4.03 -23.08 -22.32
N SER A 67 -4.52 -24.20 -21.79
CA SER A 67 -5.43 -24.24 -20.62
C SER A 67 -4.82 -23.72 -19.32
N ASN A 68 -3.49 -23.59 -19.27
CA ASN A 68 -2.73 -22.97 -18.18
C ASN A 68 -2.24 -21.55 -18.55
N GLY A 69 -2.80 -20.94 -19.59
CA GLY A 69 -2.46 -19.58 -20.04
C GLY A 69 -1.13 -19.46 -20.78
N GLN A 70 -0.35 -20.55 -20.90
CA GLN A 70 0.95 -20.52 -21.58
C GLN A 70 0.80 -20.31 -23.09
N TRP A 71 1.74 -19.59 -23.68
CA TRP A 71 1.81 -19.38 -25.12
C TRP A 71 3.28 -19.28 -25.58
N SER A 72 3.54 -19.62 -26.84
CA SER A 72 4.86 -19.45 -27.45
C SER A 72 4.78 -19.34 -28.96
N THR A 73 5.72 -18.59 -29.55
CA THR A 73 5.96 -18.49 -30.99
C THR A 73 7.44 -18.19 -31.26
N SER A 74 7.87 -18.23 -32.52
CA SER A 74 9.26 -17.92 -32.91
C SER A 74 9.30 -16.73 -33.86
N VAL A 75 10.25 -15.82 -33.64
CA VAL A 75 10.49 -14.63 -34.46
C VAL A 75 11.97 -14.52 -34.81
N PRO A 76 12.34 -13.88 -35.93
CA PRO A 76 13.74 -13.56 -36.20
C PRO A 76 14.34 -12.72 -35.06
N ALA A 77 15.55 -13.04 -34.61
CA ALA A 77 16.18 -12.41 -33.46
C ALA A 77 16.45 -10.91 -33.69
N ASP A 78 16.71 -10.51 -34.94
CA ASP A 78 16.92 -9.13 -35.38
C ASP A 78 15.63 -8.30 -35.48
N SER A 79 14.48 -8.93 -35.27
CA SER A 79 13.16 -8.30 -35.33
C SER A 79 12.62 -7.92 -33.94
N LEU A 80 13.34 -8.23 -32.86
CA LEU A 80 12.97 -7.75 -31.51
C LEU A 80 13.34 -6.26 -31.33
N PRO A 81 12.61 -5.49 -30.50
CA PRO A 81 11.49 -5.91 -29.66
C PRO A 81 10.17 -6.08 -30.42
N CYS A 82 9.24 -6.87 -29.86
CA CYS A 82 7.90 -7.04 -30.40
C CYS A 82 6.84 -6.51 -29.44
N TYR A 83 5.85 -5.80 -29.96
CA TYR A 83 4.60 -5.55 -29.24
C TYR A 83 3.79 -6.83 -29.20
N VAL A 84 3.18 -7.12 -28.06
CA VAL A 84 2.41 -8.34 -27.83
C VAL A 84 1.02 -7.95 -27.37
N LYS A 85 -0.02 -8.58 -27.95
CA LYS A 85 -1.41 -8.38 -27.57
C LYS A 85 -2.10 -9.72 -27.45
N VAL A 86 -2.80 -9.98 -26.33
CA VAL A 86 -3.80 -11.05 -26.26
C VAL A 86 -5.19 -10.45 -26.50
N SER A 87 -6.07 -11.21 -27.15
CA SER A 87 -7.48 -10.87 -27.32
C SER A 87 -8.37 -12.12 -27.28
N GLY A 88 -9.60 -11.97 -26.78
CA GLY A 88 -10.55 -13.07 -26.65
C GLY A 88 -10.22 -14.00 -25.49
N GLY A 89 -10.47 -15.31 -25.67
CA GLY A 89 -10.20 -16.33 -24.66
C GLY A 89 -11.25 -16.42 -23.54
N THR A 90 -10.97 -17.23 -22.53
CA THR A 90 -11.79 -17.37 -21.32
C THR A 90 -10.88 -17.36 -20.08
N PRO A 91 -11.02 -16.38 -19.15
CA PRO A 91 -11.90 -15.22 -19.26
C PRO A 91 -11.54 -14.33 -20.45
N ALA A 92 -12.54 -13.65 -21.03
CA ALA A 92 -12.32 -12.78 -22.18
C ALA A 92 -11.64 -11.48 -21.72
N GLY A 93 -10.63 -11.02 -22.46
CA GLY A 93 -9.96 -9.75 -22.19
C GLY A 93 -9.06 -9.32 -23.33
N THR A 94 -8.58 -8.08 -23.28
CA THR A 94 -7.55 -7.56 -24.17
C THR A 94 -6.45 -6.93 -23.33
N PHE A 95 -5.23 -7.47 -23.43
CA PHE A 95 -4.09 -6.99 -22.67
C PHE A 95 -2.85 -6.90 -23.56
N TYR A 96 -1.99 -5.93 -23.27
CA TYR A 96 -0.78 -5.62 -23.99
C TYR A 96 0.48 -5.95 -23.17
N SER A 97 1.56 -6.25 -23.87
CA SER A 97 2.89 -6.52 -23.29
C SER A 97 3.98 -6.24 -24.35
N ILE A 98 5.24 -6.43 -24.00
CA ILE A 98 6.38 -6.28 -24.90
C ILE A 98 7.36 -7.44 -24.72
N ALA A 99 7.78 -8.04 -25.83
CA ALA A 99 8.88 -8.99 -25.86
C ALA A 99 10.17 -8.24 -26.17
N GLN A 100 11.09 -8.19 -25.21
CA GLN A 100 12.36 -7.50 -25.35
C GLN A 100 13.43 -8.39 -25.99
N THR A 101 14.47 -7.78 -26.53
CA THR A 101 15.66 -8.50 -26.98
C THR A 101 16.32 -9.18 -25.76
N PRO A 102 16.49 -10.51 -25.75
CA PRO A 102 17.16 -11.20 -24.66
C PRO A 102 18.58 -10.67 -24.46
N SER A 103 19.03 -10.63 -23.22
CA SER A 103 20.41 -10.27 -22.91
C SER A 103 21.37 -11.43 -23.20
N GLY A 104 22.57 -11.11 -23.69
CA GLY A 104 23.61 -12.10 -23.98
C GLY A 104 23.27 -13.04 -25.14
N SER A 105 23.62 -14.33 -24.98
CA SER A 105 23.40 -15.36 -26.01
C SER A 105 22.07 -16.12 -25.86
N ALA A 106 21.13 -15.59 -25.07
CA ALA A 106 19.84 -16.23 -24.84
C ALA A 106 18.99 -16.22 -26.13
N THR A 107 18.35 -17.36 -26.44
CA THR A 107 17.47 -17.53 -27.59
C THR A 107 15.99 -17.52 -27.21
N THR A 108 15.67 -17.10 -25.98
CA THR A 108 14.31 -17.04 -25.44
C THR A 108 14.02 -15.65 -24.87
N SER A 109 12.89 -15.06 -25.25
CA SER A 109 12.36 -13.82 -24.68
C SER A 109 11.05 -14.12 -23.96
N THR A 110 10.95 -13.71 -22.68
CA THR A 110 9.71 -13.87 -21.91
C THR A 110 8.84 -12.62 -22.06
N ALA A 111 7.55 -12.81 -22.29
CA ALA A 111 6.55 -11.75 -22.29
C ALA A 111 5.23 -12.27 -21.68
N ASN A 112 5.02 -12.03 -20.39
CA ASN A 112 3.72 -12.29 -19.77
C ASN A 112 2.71 -11.25 -20.24
N ILE A 113 1.44 -11.67 -20.35
CA ILE A 113 0.34 -10.83 -20.81
C ILE A 113 -0.74 -10.82 -19.73
N THR A 114 -0.67 -9.85 -18.83
CA THR A 114 -1.55 -9.72 -17.66
C THR A 114 -2.00 -8.27 -17.49
N PRO A 115 -3.01 -8.00 -16.65
CA PRO A 115 -3.34 -6.64 -16.22
C PRO A 115 -2.11 -5.81 -15.79
N LEU A 116 -1.12 -6.41 -15.13
CA LEU A 116 0.09 -5.72 -14.69
C LEU A 116 1.04 -5.37 -15.85
N SER A 117 1.23 -6.28 -16.81
CA SER A 117 2.05 -5.97 -17.99
C SER A 117 1.40 -4.89 -18.85
N ASP A 118 0.07 -4.90 -18.93
CA ASP A 118 -0.71 -3.93 -19.68
C ASP A 118 -0.65 -2.53 -19.05
N LEU A 119 -0.79 -2.42 -17.72
CA LEU A 119 -0.59 -1.16 -17.00
C LEU A 119 0.81 -0.56 -17.25
N ILE A 120 1.85 -1.40 -17.30
CA ILE A 120 3.20 -0.95 -17.62
C ILE A 120 3.26 -0.40 -19.05
N VAL A 121 2.72 -1.13 -20.03
CA VAL A 121 2.70 -0.66 -21.42
C VAL A 121 1.88 0.62 -21.54
N ALA A 122 0.74 0.73 -20.85
CA ALA A 122 -0.11 1.92 -20.81
C ALA A 122 0.65 3.16 -20.30
N ALA A 123 1.35 3.04 -19.16
CA ALA A 123 2.15 4.15 -18.62
C ALA A 123 3.27 4.59 -19.57
N VAL A 124 3.95 3.64 -20.22
CA VAL A 124 5.00 3.99 -21.19
C VAL A 124 4.40 4.63 -22.43
N VAL A 125 3.32 4.10 -22.99
CA VAL A 125 2.66 4.66 -24.18
C VAL A 125 2.10 6.04 -23.89
N ASN A 126 1.51 6.27 -22.71
CA ASN A 126 1.03 7.59 -22.31
C ASN A 126 2.17 8.61 -22.29
N SER A 127 3.30 8.27 -21.65
CA SER A 127 4.47 9.16 -21.55
C SER A 127 5.24 9.33 -22.86
N ALA A 128 5.27 8.31 -23.73
CA ALA A 128 6.02 8.32 -24.99
C ALA A 128 5.23 8.89 -26.17
N GLY A 129 3.93 8.58 -26.23
CA GLY A 129 3.03 8.86 -27.36
C GLY A 129 2.05 10.02 -27.10
N GLY A 130 2.09 10.66 -25.93
CA GLY A 130 1.23 11.80 -25.60
C GLY A 130 -0.24 11.42 -25.37
N GLY A 131 -0.48 10.24 -24.78
CA GLY A 131 -1.83 9.77 -24.44
C GLY A 131 -2.57 9.04 -25.56
N GLU A 132 -1.87 8.45 -26.53
CA GLU A 132 -2.50 7.57 -27.52
C GLU A 132 -3.09 6.31 -26.88
N ALA A 133 -4.28 5.90 -27.34
CA ALA A 133 -4.89 4.64 -26.93
C ALA A 133 -4.05 3.42 -27.37
N LEU A 134 -4.03 2.37 -26.55
CA LEU A 134 -3.16 1.20 -26.76
C LEU A 134 -3.42 0.43 -28.05
N ASP A 135 -4.66 0.41 -28.55
CA ASP A 135 -4.99 -0.24 -29.83
C ASP A 135 -4.46 0.55 -31.03
N VAL A 136 -4.50 1.88 -30.96
CA VAL A 136 -3.90 2.80 -31.94
C VAL A 136 -2.38 2.65 -31.92
N TRP A 137 -1.78 2.65 -30.74
CA TRP A 137 -0.35 2.42 -30.56
C TRP A 137 0.08 1.05 -31.12
N PHE A 138 -0.62 -0.02 -30.78
CA PHE A 138 -0.31 -1.36 -31.28
C PHE A 138 -0.45 -1.46 -32.81
N ALA A 139 -1.39 -0.71 -33.39
CA ALA A 139 -1.52 -0.58 -34.84
C ALA A 139 -0.33 0.17 -35.47
N ASN A 140 0.28 1.11 -34.74
CA ASN A 140 1.42 1.92 -35.16
C ASN A 140 2.77 1.29 -34.78
N ASN A 141 3.29 0.43 -35.66
CA ASN A 141 4.54 -0.30 -35.42
C ASN A 141 5.77 0.43 -36.02
N SER A 142 6.01 1.70 -35.67
CA SER A 142 7.21 2.42 -36.12
C SER A 142 8.47 1.98 -35.35
N PRO A 143 9.67 1.99 -35.97
CA PRO A 143 10.92 1.69 -35.28
C PRO A 143 11.21 2.63 -34.09
N GLU A 144 10.94 3.92 -34.26
CA GLU A 144 11.20 4.95 -33.26
C GLU A 144 10.33 4.74 -32.03
N LEU A 145 9.03 4.50 -32.23
CA LEU A 145 8.07 4.25 -31.16
C LEU A 145 8.36 2.93 -30.44
N ARG A 146 8.78 1.88 -31.16
CA ARG A 146 9.22 0.60 -30.56
C ARG A 146 10.38 0.81 -29.61
N GLN A 147 11.40 1.53 -30.05
CA GLN A 147 12.58 1.77 -29.24
C GLN A 147 12.27 2.68 -28.04
N GLN A 148 11.44 3.70 -28.23
CA GLN A 148 11.02 4.60 -27.16
C GLN A 148 10.26 3.85 -26.06
N VAL A 149 9.31 3.00 -26.44
CA VAL A 149 8.59 2.17 -25.46
C VAL A 149 9.52 1.19 -24.76
N ALA A 150 10.40 0.49 -25.50
CA ALA A 150 11.34 -0.44 -24.91
C ALA A 150 12.27 0.23 -23.86
N ASN A 151 12.69 1.48 -24.11
CA ASN A 151 13.51 2.25 -23.18
C ASN A 151 12.73 2.70 -21.92
N GLY A 152 11.41 2.91 -22.03
CA GLY A 152 10.56 3.39 -20.93
C GLY A 152 10.13 2.32 -19.93
N ILE A 153 10.24 1.02 -20.29
CA ILE A 153 9.72 -0.09 -19.47
C ILE A 153 10.27 -0.08 -18.04
N ALA A 154 11.57 0.13 -17.86
CA ALA A 154 12.16 0.11 -16.51
C ALA A 154 11.58 1.19 -15.59
N ALA A 155 11.29 2.38 -16.12
CA ALA A 155 10.66 3.46 -15.37
C ALA A 155 9.20 3.14 -15.04
N ALA A 156 8.44 2.60 -15.99
CA ALA A 156 7.05 2.21 -15.77
C ALA A 156 6.90 1.00 -14.84
N VAL A 157 7.83 0.04 -14.85
CA VAL A 157 7.88 -1.04 -13.85
C VAL A 157 8.06 -0.46 -12.45
N ALA A 158 8.97 0.51 -12.29
CA ALA A 158 9.16 1.19 -11.01
C ALA A 158 7.93 1.98 -10.58
N GLN A 159 7.28 2.69 -11.50
CA GLN A 159 6.03 3.42 -11.26
C GLN A 159 4.90 2.49 -10.82
N LEU A 160 4.68 1.37 -11.54
CA LEU A 160 3.65 0.40 -11.18
C LEU A 160 3.94 -0.23 -9.81
N ARG A 161 5.20 -0.57 -9.53
CA ARG A 161 5.60 -1.09 -8.21
C ARG A 161 5.23 -0.13 -7.09
N THR A 162 5.52 1.16 -7.26
CA THR A 162 5.16 2.19 -6.28
C THR A 162 3.65 2.30 -6.13
N ALA A 163 2.91 2.37 -7.25
CA ALA A 163 1.45 2.49 -7.21
C ALA A 163 0.78 1.28 -6.51
N LEU A 164 1.26 0.06 -6.76
CA LEU A 164 0.76 -1.14 -6.08
C LEU A 164 1.11 -1.11 -4.58
N ALA A 165 2.33 -0.72 -4.21
CA ALA A 165 2.70 -0.61 -2.79
C ALA A 165 1.86 0.45 -2.07
N ASP A 166 1.64 1.61 -2.70
CA ASP A 166 0.84 2.71 -2.14
C ASP A 166 -0.64 2.33 -2.01
N ALA A 167 -1.15 1.53 -2.95
CA ALA A 167 -2.50 0.98 -2.91
C ALA A 167 -2.64 -0.23 -1.97
N GLY A 168 -1.58 -0.64 -1.27
CA GLY A 168 -1.63 -1.68 -0.24
C GLY A 168 -1.48 -3.12 -0.72
N TYR A 169 -1.00 -3.35 -1.94
CA TYR A 169 -0.75 -4.70 -2.45
C TYR A 169 0.52 -5.32 -1.88
N ASP A 170 0.46 -6.60 -1.53
CA ASP A 170 1.62 -7.39 -1.15
C ASP A 170 2.48 -7.72 -2.38
N LEU A 171 3.71 -7.19 -2.40
CA LEU A 171 4.63 -7.37 -3.52
C LEU A 171 5.62 -8.52 -3.29
N PRO A 172 6.01 -9.26 -4.35
CA PRO A 172 7.06 -10.25 -4.27
C PRO A 172 8.35 -9.68 -3.66
N PRO A 173 9.03 -10.43 -2.77
CA PRO A 173 10.32 -9.99 -2.24
C PRO A 173 11.36 -9.96 -3.37
N GLY A 174 12.15 -8.88 -3.43
CA GLY A 174 13.22 -8.73 -4.41
C GLY A 174 12.85 -7.83 -5.60
N SER A 175 13.26 -8.26 -6.81
CA SER A 175 13.00 -7.53 -8.06
C SER A 175 11.57 -7.77 -8.53
N PHE A 176 10.81 -6.70 -8.66
CA PHE A 176 9.47 -6.70 -9.25
C PHE A 176 9.58 -6.48 -10.77
N ASP A 177 9.25 -7.50 -11.55
CA ASP A 177 9.16 -7.43 -13.02
C ASP A 177 8.06 -8.39 -13.53
N PRO A 178 6.81 -7.94 -13.62
CA PRO A 178 5.70 -8.78 -14.06
C PRO A 178 5.76 -9.14 -15.56
N LEU A 179 6.62 -8.49 -16.37
CA LEU A 179 6.76 -8.83 -17.79
C LEU A 179 7.51 -10.15 -18.00
N THR A 180 8.49 -10.43 -17.17
CA THR A 180 9.43 -11.55 -17.38
C THR A 180 9.46 -12.59 -16.26
N SER A 181 8.91 -12.27 -15.07
CA SER A 181 8.87 -13.19 -13.94
C SER A 181 8.06 -14.45 -14.25
N ALA A 182 8.40 -15.57 -13.60
CA ALA A 182 7.59 -16.78 -13.71
C ALA A 182 6.22 -16.53 -13.08
N ILE A 183 5.15 -16.91 -13.80
CA ILE A 183 3.76 -16.84 -13.34
C ILE A 183 3.14 -18.22 -13.50
N VAL A 184 2.57 -18.74 -12.43
CA VAL A 184 1.69 -19.92 -12.41
C VAL A 184 0.26 -19.43 -12.27
N ALA A 185 -0.46 -19.33 -13.40
CA ALA A 185 -1.84 -18.84 -13.40
C ALA A 185 -2.78 -19.75 -12.58
N GLY A 186 -3.58 -19.16 -11.70
CA GLY A 186 -4.42 -19.86 -10.72
C GLY A 186 -3.61 -20.52 -9.59
N GLY A 187 -2.38 -20.07 -9.37
CA GLY A 187 -1.45 -20.61 -8.41
C GLY A 187 -1.58 -19.92 -7.06
N ALA A 188 -2.15 -20.61 -6.07
CA ALA A 188 -2.39 -20.05 -4.73
C ALA A 188 -1.11 -19.64 -3.95
N GLU A 189 0.08 -20.00 -4.43
CA GLU A 189 1.37 -19.64 -3.84
C GLU A 189 2.23 -18.76 -4.76
N ASP A 190 1.74 -18.43 -5.97
CA ASP A 190 2.45 -17.55 -6.90
C ASP A 190 2.13 -16.10 -6.57
N LEU A 191 3.13 -15.37 -6.08
CA LEU A 191 2.93 -14.00 -5.60
C LEU A 191 2.50 -13.02 -6.69
N TYR A 192 2.85 -13.26 -7.97
CA TYR A 192 2.36 -12.42 -9.06
C TYR A 192 0.90 -12.74 -9.37
N ASP A 193 0.52 -14.02 -9.34
CA ASP A 193 -0.87 -14.44 -9.53
C ASP A 193 -1.78 -13.94 -8.40
N LEU A 194 -1.29 -13.94 -7.15
CA LEU A 194 -2.00 -13.37 -6.00
C LEU A 194 -2.26 -11.87 -6.16
N ILE A 195 -1.30 -11.10 -6.70
CA ILE A 195 -1.55 -9.69 -7.04
C ILE A 195 -2.64 -9.58 -8.11
N LEU A 196 -2.66 -10.46 -9.11
CA LEU A 196 -3.68 -10.42 -10.17
C LEU A 196 -5.09 -10.70 -9.61
N GLU A 197 -5.22 -11.65 -8.69
CA GLU A 197 -6.49 -11.94 -8.02
C GLU A 197 -6.91 -10.79 -7.08
N ALA A 198 -5.97 -10.26 -6.29
CA ALA A 198 -6.24 -9.10 -5.44
C ALA A 198 -6.68 -7.88 -6.25
N TYR A 199 -6.02 -7.62 -7.38
CA TYR A 199 -6.33 -6.49 -8.26
C TYR A 199 -7.70 -6.63 -8.90
N LYS A 200 -8.03 -7.84 -9.37
CA LYS A 200 -9.36 -8.16 -9.88
C LYS A 200 -10.45 -7.97 -8.82
N GLN A 201 -10.19 -8.35 -7.57
CA GLN A 201 -11.13 -8.15 -6.47
C GLN A 201 -11.28 -6.66 -6.15
N ALA A 202 -10.20 -5.91 -6.07
CA ALA A 202 -10.23 -4.47 -5.83
C ALA A 202 -11.06 -3.71 -6.88
N LEU A 203 -10.98 -4.12 -8.15
CA LEU A 203 -11.84 -3.59 -9.22
C LEU A 203 -13.32 -3.89 -8.97
N ALA A 204 -13.64 -5.11 -8.55
CA ALA A 204 -15.02 -5.51 -8.22
C ALA A 204 -15.57 -4.72 -7.02
N ASP A 205 -14.76 -4.53 -5.98
CA ASP A 205 -15.13 -3.76 -4.78
C ASP A 205 -15.33 -2.28 -5.08
N ALA A 206 -14.47 -1.72 -5.94
CA ALA A 206 -14.61 -0.35 -6.43
C ALA A 206 -15.77 -0.17 -7.43
N GLY A 207 -16.36 -1.27 -7.93
CA GLY A 207 -17.35 -1.23 -9.00
C GLY A 207 -16.80 -0.66 -10.31
N SER A 208 -15.50 -0.80 -10.56
CA SER A 208 -14.79 -0.23 -11.71
C SER A 208 -14.44 -1.31 -12.75
N SER A 209 -14.41 -0.94 -14.02
CA SER A 209 -13.89 -1.81 -15.06
C SER A 209 -12.36 -1.79 -15.08
N TYR A 210 -11.73 -2.81 -15.66
CA TYR A 210 -10.28 -2.80 -15.83
C TYR A 210 -9.84 -1.64 -16.73
N GLU A 211 -10.60 -1.35 -17.78
CA GLU A 211 -10.33 -0.28 -18.71
C GLU A 211 -10.35 1.09 -18.03
N ASP A 212 -11.37 1.36 -17.21
CA ASP A 212 -11.46 2.61 -16.44
C ASP A 212 -10.29 2.74 -15.46
N ALA A 213 -9.97 1.66 -14.74
CA ALA A 213 -8.86 1.67 -13.78
C ALA A 213 -7.49 1.83 -14.43
N ARG A 214 -7.28 1.33 -15.65
CA ARG A 214 -6.07 1.59 -16.43
C ARG A 214 -5.98 3.06 -16.80
N ASP A 215 -7.08 3.65 -17.23
CA ASP A 215 -7.15 5.06 -17.64
C ASP A 215 -6.89 5.97 -16.41
N ASP A 216 -7.51 5.67 -15.26
CA ASP A 216 -7.24 6.32 -13.96
C ASP A 216 -5.75 6.22 -13.56
N TYR A 217 -5.14 5.04 -13.72
CA TYR A 217 -3.73 4.83 -13.41
C TYR A 217 -2.80 5.71 -14.26
N VAL A 218 -3.05 5.80 -15.58
CA VAL A 218 -2.21 6.62 -16.46
C VAL A 218 -2.45 8.12 -16.28
N ASP A 219 -3.65 8.51 -15.84
CA ASP A 219 -4.01 9.90 -15.49
C ASP A 219 -3.53 10.30 -14.08
N GLY A 220 -2.98 9.36 -13.32
CA GLY A 220 -2.39 9.60 -12.00
C GLY A 220 -3.38 9.61 -10.85
N ALA A 221 -4.61 9.14 -11.06
CA ALA A 221 -5.60 8.93 -10.00
C ALA A 221 -5.24 7.74 -9.08
N GLY A 222 -4.29 6.90 -9.49
CA GLY A 222 -3.76 5.78 -8.72
C GLY A 222 -4.35 4.44 -9.15
N LEU A 223 -4.15 3.41 -8.33
CA LEU A 223 -4.80 2.10 -8.50
C LEU A 223 -5.92 1.96 -7.46
N PRO A 224 -6.95 1.15 -7.72
CA PRO A 224 -7.91 0.77 -6.69
C PRO A 224 -7.16 0.18 -5.49
N GLU A 225 -7.50 0.66 -4.28
CA GLU A 225 -6.94 0.17 -3.03
C GLU A 225 -7.12 -1.35 -2.98
N ALA A 226 -6.07 -2.07 -2.63
CA ALA A 226 -6.19 -3.48 -2.30
C ALA A 226 -7.26 -3.58 -1.20
N GLY A 227 -8.36 -4.25 -1.50
CA GLY A 227 -9.35 -4.55 -0.48
C GLY A 227 -8.68 -5.27 0.69
N ASP A 228 -9.25 -5.18 1.89
CA ASP A 228 -8.83 -5.98 3.03
C ASP A 228 -9.01 -7.48 2.69
N ASP A 229 -8.00 -8.03 2.00
CA ASP A 229 -7.71 -9.41 1.58
C ASP A 229 -8.93 -10.35 1.43
N THR A 230 -9.55 -10.39 0.23
CA THR A 230 -10.45 -11.50 -0.17
C THR A 230 -10.16 -12.03 -1.58
N GLY A 231 -8.99 -12.68 -1.75
CA GLY A 231 -8.73 -13.58 -2.90
C GLY A 231 -9.44 -14.94 -2.77
N PRO A 232 -9.62 -15.71 -3.87
CA PRO A 232 -10.68 -16.71 -4.00
C PRO A 232 -10.42 -17.99 -3.21
N GLY A 233 -11.41 -18.30 -2.37
CA GLY A 233 -11.36 -19.32 -1.33
C GLY A 233 -11.20 -18.62 0.00
N ASP A 234 -12.19 -17.79 0.38
CA ASP A 234 -12.18 -16.94 1.57
C ASP A 234 -11.42 -17.63 2.69
N THR A 235 -10.29 -17.05 3.11
CA THR A 235 -9.77 -17.33 4.44
C THR A 235 -10.58 -16.43 5.35
N PRO A 236 -11.56 -16.95 6.12
CA PRO A 236 -12.43 -16.08 6.89
C PRO A 236 -11.62 -15.14 7.78
N ASP A 237 -12.09 -13.90 7.91
CA ASP A 237 -11.44 -12.88 8.71
C ASP A 237 -11.10 -13.42 10.11
N THR A 238 -9.81 -13.38 10.43
CA THR A 238 -9.28 -13.81 11.72
C THR A 238 -8.95 -12.65 12.65
N ALA A 239 -9.16 -11.40 12.23
CA ALA A 239 -8.90 -10.23 13.05
C ALA A 239 -9.79 -10.22 14.31
N LEU A 240 -9.24 -9.66 15.38
CA LEU A 240 -9.97 -9.43 16.62
C LEU A 240 -10.23 -7.93 16.74
N SER A 241 -11.50 -7.54 16.88
CA SER A 241 -11.87 -6.15 17.19
C SER A 241 -11.23 -5.69 18.50
N ALA A 242 -11.10 -4.39 18.73
CA ALA A 242 -10.36 -3.84 19.88
C ALA A 242 -10.83 -4.35 21.26
N SER A 243 -12.10 -4.74 21.40
CA SER A 243 -12.69 -5.26 22.65
C SER A 243 -12.66 -6.79 22.79
N GLU A 244 -12.36 -7.52 21.72
CA GLU A 244 -12.39 -8.98 21.75
C GLU A 244 -11.13 -9.57 22.39
N THR A 245 -11.29 -10.56 23.25
CA THR A 245 -10.18 -11.38 23.76
C THR A 245 -10.39 -12.83 23.31
N GLY A 246 -9.30 -13.56 23.11
CA GLY A 246 -9.32 -14.95 22.67
C GLY A 246 -8.41 -15.20 21.47
N VAL A 247 -8.73 -16.25 20.72
CA VAL A 247 -8.02 -16.62 19.49
C VAL A 247 -9.03 -16.85 18.38
N ARG A 248 -8.80 -16.23 17.22
CA ARG A 248 -9.57 -16.48 16.00
C ARG A 248 -8.62 -16.97 14.92
N TYR A 249 -8.92 -18.11 14.32
CA TYR A 249 -8.02 -18.74 13.37
C TYR A 249 -8.77 -19.59 12.37
N VAL A 250 -8.17 -19.79 11.21
CA VAL A 250 -8.65 -20.66 10.15
C VAL A 250 -7.89 -21.96 10.14
N THR A 251 -8.55 -23.02 9.67
CA THR A 251 -7.98 -24.36 9.55
C THR A 251 -8.16 -24.88 8.14
N THR A 252 -7.09 -25.44 7.57
CA THR A 252 -7.10 -26.16 6.29
C THR A 252 -6.37 -27.49 6.46
N GLY A 253 -6.89 -28.56 5.86
CA GLY A 253 -6.36 -29.92 6.00
C GLY A 253 -7.36 -30.85 6.68
N LYS A 254 -6.87 -31.91 7.36
CA LYS A 254 -7.73 -32.92 7.98
C LYS A 254 -7.80 -32.76 9.49
N VAL A 255 -8.84 -32.10 9.99
CA VAL A 255 -9.10 -31.89 11.42
C VAL A 255 -10.07 -32.95 11.94
N LEU A 256 -9.69 -33.69 12.99
CA LEU A 256 -10.52 -34.77 13.56
C LEU A 256 -11.02 -35.80 12.53
N GLY A 257 -10.24 -36.02 11.46
CA GLY A 257 -10.61 -36.92 10.39
C GLY A 257 -11.47 -36.31 9.27
N SER A 258 -11.97 -35.09 9.44
CA SER A 258 -12.77 -34.36 8.44
C SER A 258 -11.90 -33.42 7.63
N VAL A 259 -12.14 -33.33 6.31
CA VAL A 259 -11.45 -32.36 5.46
C VAL A 259 -12.07 -30.99 5.68
N GLU A 260 -11.21 -30.03 6.00
CA GLU A 260 -11.55 -28.63 6.19
C GLU A 260 -10.77 -27.78 5.18
N SER A 261 -11.46 -26.80 4.61
CA SER A 261 -10.88 -25.77 3.76
C SER A 261 -11.32 -24.44 4.35
N ASN A 262 -10.34 -23.68 4.85
CA ASN A 262 -10.52 -22.36 5.45
C ASN A 262 -11.63 -22.29 6.51
N LYS A 263 -11.72 -23.30 7.37
CA LYS A 263 -12.74 -23.31 8.42
C LYS A 263 -12.36 -22.34 9.54
N LEU A 264 -13.14 -21.27 9.71
CA LEU A 264 -13.00 -20.33 10.83
C LEU A 264 -13.35 -20.98 12.16
N ARG A 265 -12.51 -20.72 13.16
CA ARG A 265 -12.67 -21.12 14.55
C ARG A 265 -12.41 -19.91 15.43
N TYR A 266 -13.20 -19.79 16.49
CA TYR A 266 -13.08 -18.73 17.45
C TYR A 266 -13.23 -19.27 18.87
N TRP A 267 -12.20 -19.07 19.69
CA TRP A 267 -12.19 -19.39 21.10
C TRP A 267 -12.11 -18.09 21.89
N ALA A 268 -13.24 -17.69 22.46
CA ALA A 268 -13.39 -16.41 23.15
C ALA A 268 -12.86 -16.47 24.58
N GLY A 269 -12.45 -15.31 25.07
CA GLY A 269 -12.12 -15.08 26.46
C GLY A 269 -10.65 -14.72 26.68
N PRO A 270 -10.33 -14.16 27.86
CA PRO A 270 -9.00 -13.61 28.14
C PRO A 270 -7.92 -14.69 28.20
N GLY A 271 -8.27 -15.98 28.32
CA GLY A 271 -7.29 -17.04 28.52
C GLY A 271 -6.44 -16.84 29.77
N THR A 272 -5.30 -17.53 29.82
CA THR A 272 -4.37 -17.53 30.94
C THR A 272 -2.93 -17.32 30.46
N ILE A 273 -2.14 -16.56 31.21
CA ILE A 273 -0.71 -16.33 30.95
C ILE A 273 0.08 -16.86 32.14
N ASN A 274 0.89 -17.89 31.91
CA ASN A 274 1.84 -18.45 32.86
C ASN A 274 3.25 -17.92 32.55
N VAL A 275 3.82 -17.15 33.47
CA VAL A 275 5.17 -16.60 33.33
C VAL A 275 6.21 -17.69 33.57
N GLY A 276 7.21 -17.78 32.70
CA GLY A 276 8.31 -18.73 32.87
C GLY A 276 9.32 -18.33 33.93
N SER A 277 10.12 -19.29 34.39
CA SER A 277 11.26 -19.03 35.27
C SER A 277 12.40 -18.27 34.58
N GLN A 278 12.41 -18.26 33.24
CA GLN A 278 13.36 -17.52 32.41
C GLN A 278 12.81 -16.13 32.08
N ALA A 279 13.61 -15.09 32.36
CA ALA A 279 13.30 -13.73 31.94
C ALA A 279 13.28 -13.62 30.40
N GLY A 280 12.35 -12.83 29.85
CA GLY A 280 12.20 -12.66 28.40
C GLY A 280 11.21 -13.61 27.73
N LEU A 281 10.74 -14.65 28.44
CA LEU A 281 9.85 -15.68 27.90
C LEU A 281 8.64 -15.96 28.80
N LEU A 282 7.47 -16.12 28.19
CA LEU A 282 6.27 -16.67 28.83
C LEU A 282 6.26 -18.18 28.64
N ASN A 283 5.99 -18.93 29.71
CA ASN A 283 6.04 -20.40 29.70
C ASN A 283 4.86 -20.98 28.92
N GLU A 284 3.67 -20.48 29.18
CA GLU A 284 2.44 -20.99 28.60
C GLU A 284 1.38 -19.89 28.51
N VAL A 285 0.78 -19.74 27.33
CA VAL A 285 -0.29 -18.78 27.07
C VAL A 285 -1.42 -19.52 26.39
N THR A 286 -2.54 -19.66 27.09
CA THR A 286 -3.59 -20.62 26.75
C THR A 286 -4.95 -19.95 26.67
N VAL A 287 -5.73 -20.31 25.65
CA VAL A 287 -7.17 -20.03 25.58
C VAL A 287 -7.90 -21.36 25.46
N PHE A 288 -8.87 -21.58 26.34
CA PHE A 288 -9.73 -22.76 26.30
C PHE A 288 -10.86 -22.55 25.30
N GLY A 289 -11.12 -23.58 24.48
CA GLY A 289 -12.23 -23.58 23.55
C GLY A 289 -13.56 -23.91 24.22
N PRO A 290 -14.68 -23.84 23.47
CA PRO A 290 -16.03 -24.04 23.99
C PRO A 290 -16.34 -25.51 24.34
N GLU A 291 -15.54 -26.45 23.83
CA GLU A 291 -15.68 -27.88 24.11
C GLU A 291 -14.69 -28.32 25.20
N ALA A 292 -15.08 -29.31 26.01
CA ALA A 292 -14.21 -29.87 27.03
C ALA A 292 -12.90 -30.39 26.41
N ASN A 293 -11.76 -29.97 26.97
CA ASN A 293 -10.41 -30.28 26.51
C ASN A 293 -10.01 -29.70 25.14
N SER A 294 -10.75 -28.72 24.59
CA SER A 294 -10.30 -27.93 23.44
C SER A 294 -9.49 -26.71 23.90
N TYR A 295 -8.38 -26.38 23.21
CA TYR A 295 -7.49 -25.28 23.61
C TYR A 295 -6.53 -24.84 22.49
N VAL A 296 -6.15 -23.55 22.46
CA VAL A 296 -4.94 -23.07 21.77
C VAL A 296 -3.95 -22.80 22.89
N ASN A 297 -2.74 -23.34 22.75
CA ASN A 297 -1.65 -23.14 23.69
C ASN A 297 -0.40 -22.67 22.94
N PHE A 298 0.14 -21.53 23.37
CA PHE A 298 1.43 -21.02 22.95
C PHE A 298 2.44 -21.22 24.07
N ARG A 299 3.57 -21.86 23.80
CA ARG A 299 4.62 -22.10 24.81
C ARG A 299 5.90 -21.38 24.43
N ASN A 300 6.66 -20.94 25.43
CA ASN A 300 7.95 -20.25 25.27
C ASN A 300 7.88 -19.02 24.35
N ILE A 301 6.82 -18.22 24.46
CA ILE A 301 6.68 -17.03 23.62
C ILE A 301 7.51 -15.87 24.19
N PRO A 302 8.23 -15.12 23.35
CA PRO A 302 8.91 -13.90 23.78
C PRO A 302 7.94 -12.88 24.36
N ASP A 303 8.33 -12.19 25.44
CA ASP A 303 7.61 -11.01 25.95
C ASP A 303 8.11 -9.72 25.29
N ALA A 304 8.40 -9.78 23.98
CA ALA A 304 8.86 -8.66 23.17
C ALA A 304 8.13 -8.62 21.82
N LEU A 305 8.10 -7.43 21.20
CA LEU A 305 7.55 -7.24 19.87
C LEU A 305 8.46 -7.83 18.80
N GLY A 306 7.87 -8.37 17.74
CA GLY A 306 8.60 -8.90 16.59
C GLY A 306 7.97 -10.14 16.00
N THR A 307 8.59 -10.65 14.93
CA THR A 307 8.22 -11.92 14.32
C THR A 307 9.25 -12.97 14.69
N TYR A 308 8.77 -14.12 15.16
CA TYR A 308 9.57 -15.21 15.67
C TYR A 308 9.23 -16.48 14.93
N ASP A 309 10.25 -17.21 14.51
CA ASP A 309 10.05 -18.57 14.04
C ASP A 309 9.61 -19.45 15.22
N CYS A 310 8.58 -20.24 15.01
CA CYS A 310 8.12 -21.21 16.00
C CYS A 310 8.49 -22.64 15.55
N GLY A 311 8.91 -23.49 16.47
CA GLY A 311 9.36 -24.85 16.18
C GLY A 311 10.69 -24.98 15.42
N TYR A 312 11.74 -25.45 16.13
CA TYR A 312 12.59 -26.60 15.75
C TYR A 312 13.66 -26.84 16.84
N GLY A 313 13.68 -28.05 17.43
CA GLY A 313 14.84 -28.59 18.16
C GLY A 313 14.76 -28.58 19.70
N VAL A 314 14.43 -29.76 20.27
CA VAL A 314 14.72 -30.40 21.59
C VAL A 314 15.20 -29.63 22.85
N SER A 315 15.57 -28.36 22.81
CA SER A 315 15.71 -27.55 24.02
C SER A 315 14.35 -26.98 24.41
N ALA A 316 14.09 -26.89 25.71
CA ALA A 316 12.84 -26.37 26.28
C ALA A 316 12.63 -24.86 26.04
N GLN A 317 13.22 -24.26 25.01
CA GLN A 317 13.43 -22.81 24.90
C GLN A 317 12.89 -22.15 23.64
N LEU A 318 12.28 -22.88 22.71
CA LEU A 318 11.75 -22.28 21.47
C LEU A 318 10.22 -22.25 21.47
N ALA A 319 9.68 -21.20 20.83
CA ALA A 319 8.25 -20.95 20.75
C ALA A 319 7.52 -22.12 20.07
N ASN A 320 6.39 -22.53 20.63
CA ASN A 320 5.58 -23.63 20.13
C ASN A 320 4.11 -23.23 20.05
N VAL A 321 3.43 -23.69 19.00
CA VAL A 321 1.97 -23.59 18.86
C VAL A 321 1.38 -24.99 18.95
N GLU A 322 0.42 -25.15 19.85
CA GLU A 322 -0.34 -26.38 20.07
C GLU A 322 -1.83 -26.08 20.02
N ILE A 323 -2.58 -26.92 19.30
CA ILE A 323 -4.03 -26.84 19.17
C ILE A 323 -4.63 -28.19 19.55
N GLY A 324 -5.41 -28.19 20.62
CA GLY A 324 -6.20 -29.33 21.08
C GLY A 324 -7.65 -29.22 20.60
N PHE A 325 -8.14 -30.26 19.95
CA PHE A 325 -9.57 -30.46 19.73
C PHE A 325 -10.07 -31.53 20.72
N ALA A 326 -11.33 -31.43 21.16
CA ALA A 326 -11.91 -32.38 22.10
C ALA A 326 -11.67 -33.84 21.65
N VAL A 327 -11.52 -34.75 22.62
CA VAL A 327 -11.22 -36.18 22.44
C VAL A 327 -9.90 -36.50 21.70
N SER A 328 -8.81 -36.56 22.49
CA SER A 328 -7.58 -37.33 22.25
C SER A 328 -6.70 -37.01 21.03
N ASN A 329 -6.93 -35.92 20.29
CA ASN A 329 -6.16 -35.59 19.09
C ASN A 329 -5.70 -34.12 19.11
N GLY A 330 -4.56 -33.86 19.77
CA GLY A 330 -3.87 -32.57 19.65
C GLY A 330 -3.06 -32.49 18.35
N TYR A 331 -2.80 -31.28 17.90
CA TYR A 331 -1.86 -30.95 16.83
C TYR A 331 -0.81 -29.98 17.37
N ASN A 332 0.47 -30.18 17.06
CA ASN A 332 1.53 -29.29 17.53
C ASN A 332 2.66 -29.11 16.51
N THR A 333 3.47 -28.07 16.73
CA THR A 333 4.68 -27.81 15.93
C THR A 333 5.90 -28.61 16.41
N ALA A 334 5.82 -29.32 17.54
CA ALA A 334 6.93 -30.07 18.15
C ALA A 334 7.11 -31.50 17.58
N GLY A 335 6.11 -32.07 16.92
CA GLY A 335 6.14 -33.44 16.39
C GLY A 335 7.12 -33.69 15.22
N THR A 336 7.97 -32.72 14.86
CA THR A 336 8.58 -32.54 13.53
C THR A 336 9.87 -33.29 13.22
N ARG A 337 10.33 -34.24 14.06
CA ARG A 337 11.61 -34.93 13.83
C ARG A 337 11.46 -36.39 13.45
N THR A 338 11.84 -36.75 12.22
CA THR A 338 12.41 -38.08 11.93
C THR A 338 13.82 -38.11 12.55
N GLY A 339 14.23 -39.24 13.14
CA GLY A 339 15.39 -39.37 14.05
C GLY A 339 16.77 -38.86 13.61
N ALA A 340 16.91 -38.21 12.44
CA ALA A 340 18.15 -37.71 11.87
C ALA A 340 18.24 -36.17 11.73
N GLY A 341 17.28 -35.38 12.23
CA GLY A 341 17.41 -33.90 12.22
C GLY A 341 17.29 -33.26 10.84
N THR A 342 16.76 -34.01 9.87
CA THR A 342 16.38 -33.52 8.55
C THR A 342 14.90 -33.15 8.55
N PHE A 343 14.60 -32.00 7.93
CA PHE A 343 13.24 -31.46 7.82
C PHE A 343 12.38 -32.35 6.94
N SER A 344 11.09 -32.46 7.27
CA SER A 344 10.10 -32.83 6.25
C SER A 344 9.81 -31.59 5.39
N PRO A 345 9.78 -31.71 4.05
CA PRO A 345 9.33 -30.63 3.18
C PRO A 345 7.96 -30.07 3.63
N GLY A 346 7.81 -28.74 3.65
CA GLY A 346 6.54 -28.08 4.00
C GLY A 346 6.40 -27.63 5.47
N PHE A 347 7.47 -27.62 6.27
CA PHE A 347 7.44 -26.99 7.59
C PHE A 347 7.38 -25.46 7.47
N ARG A 348 6.32 -24.86 8.03
CA ARG A 348 6.19 -23.42 8.22
C ARG A 348 5.62 -23.14 9.61
N CYS A 349 6.17 -22.16 10.29
CA CYS A 349 5.63 -21.68 11.56
C CYS A 349 6.22 -20.31 11.88
N SER A 350 5.37 -19.31 11.92
CA SER A 350 5.71 -17.94 12.30
C SER A 350 4.72 -17.44 13.34
N LEU A 351 5.24 -16.72 14.33
CA LEU A 351 4.48 -16.06 15.39
C LEU A 351 4.91 -14.58 15.43
N THR A 352 3.99 -13.67 15.14
CA THR A 352 4.21 -12.23 15.21
C THR A 352 3.55 -11.65 16.44
N ILE A 353 4.30 -10.92 17.26
CA ILE A 353 3.84 -10.26 18.47
C ILE A 353 3.76 -8.77 18.21
N THR A 354 2.56 -8.22 18.30
CA THR A 354 2.24 -6.81 18.01
C THR A 354 1.93 -6.01 19.26
N LYS A 355 1.64 -6.67 20.38
CA LYS A 355 1.51 -6.02 21.69
C LYS A 355 1.96 -6.96 22.80
N VAL A 356 2.63 -6.42 23.81
CA VAL A 356 3.00 -7.14 25.02
C VAL A 356 2.66 -6.32 26.24
N GLY A 357 2.00 -6.95 27.22
CA GLY A 357 1.82 -6.42 28.55
C GLY A 357 3.13 -6.30 29.34
N THR A 358 3.02 -5.93 30.60
CA THR A 358 4.18 -5.71 31.48
C THR A 358 4.48 -6.94 32.31
N ARG A 359 5.74 -7.40 32.24
CA ARG A 359 6.27 -8.42 33.14
C ARG A 359 6.92 -7.79 34.37
N SER A 360 6.57 -8.29 35.55
CA SER A 360 7.20 -7.94 36.83
C SER A 360 7.56 -9.21 37.60
N GLY A 361 8.80 -9.66 37.45
CA GLY A 361 9.27 -10.93 38.00
C GLY A 361 8.49 -12.12 37.43
N SER A 362 7.79 -12.84 38.32
CA SER A 362 6.91 -13.97 37.97
C SER A 362 5.46 -13.55 37.67
N ASN A 363 5.16 -12.25 37.71
CA ASN A 363 3.83 -11.72 37.39
C ASN A 363 3.80 -11.11 35.99
N TYR A 364 2.67 -11.25 35.32
CA TYR A 364 2.38 -10.58 34.05
C TYR A 364 1.08 -9.80 34.18
N SER A 365 1.07 -8.57 33.69
CA SER A 365 -0.09 -7.68 33.70
C SER A 365 -0.34 -7.18 32.28
N GLY A 366 -1.60 -7.14 31.85
CA GLY A 366 -1.97 -6.74 30.50
C GLY A 366 -2.30 -7.93 29.60
N ALA A 367 -2.24 -7.69 28.30
CA ALA A 367 -2.47 -8.68 27.26
C ALA A 367 -1.27 -8.81 26.33
N ILE A 368 -1.12 -9.98 25.75
CA ILE A 368 -0.24 -10.24 24.61
C ILE A 368 -1.10 -10.41 23.36
N GLU A 369 -0.71 -9.74 22.28
CA GLU A 369 -1.46 -9.71 21.02
C GLU A 369 -0.53 -10.01 19.85
N GLY A 370 -1.08 -10.67 18.84
CA GLY A 370 -0.29 -11.08 17.69
C GLY A 370 -1.05 -11.89 16.66
N SER A 371 -0.30 -12.40 15.70
CA SER A 371 -0.77 -13.33 14.66
C SER A 371 0.16 -14.53 14.55
N PHE A 372 -0.33 -15.61 13.95
CA PHE A 372 0.45 -16.81 13.70
C PHE A 372 0.04 -17.47 12.38
N ASP A 373 1.01 -18.11 11.71
CA ASP A 373 0.81 -19.02 10.58
C ASP A 373 1.66 -20.27 10.85
N ALA A 374 1.04 -21.43 10.97
CA ALA A 374 1.73 -22.66 11.31
C ALA A 374 1.17 -23.89 10.59
N GLN A 375 2.08 -24.80 10.24
CA GLN A 375 1.76 -26.17 9.88
C GLN A 375 1.90 -27.06 11.11
N LEU A 376 0.78 -27.60 11.59
CA LEU A 376 0.72 -28.46 12.78
C LEU A 376 0.58 -29.93 12.38
N TYR A 377 1.20 -30.80 13.18
CA TYR A 377 1.14 -32.26 13.00
C TYR A 377 0.46 -32.92 14.18
N LYS A 378 -0.20 -34.04 13.93
CA LYS A 378 -0.92 -34.79 14.96
C LYS A 378 0.03 -35.26 16.09
N THR A 379 -0.30 -34.90 17.33
CA THR A 379 0.48 -35.23 18.52
C THR A 379 0.61 -36.75 18.69
N GLY A 380 1.83 -37.21 18.97
CA GLY A 380 2.13 -38.63 19.21
C GLY A 380 2.16 -39.51 17.95
N GLN A 381 2.15 -38.93 16.75
CA GLN A 381 2.32 -39.64 15.48
C GLN A 381 3.60 -39.20 14.77
N ALA A 382 4.08 -40.01 13.82
CA ALA A 382 5.15 -39.60 12.93
C ALA A 382 4.68 -38.47 11.98
N VAL A 383 5.59 -37.60 11.59
CA VAL A 383 5.32 -36.49 10.65
C VAL A 383 4.78 -37.04 9.33
N ASN A 384 3.58 -36.61 8.95
CA ASN A 384 2.93 -36.95 7.69
C ASN A 384 2.12 -35.74 7.22
N THR A 385 2.34 -35.30 5.97
CA THR A 385 1.60 -34.18 5.37
C THR A 385 0.12 -34.50 5.11
N GLN A 386 -0.26 -35.77 5.06
CA GLN A 386 -1.68 -36.16 4.94
C GLN A 386 -2.47 -35.97 6.23
N ASP A 387 -1.79 -35.96 7.38
CA ASP A 387 -2.40 -35.80 8.71
C ASP A 387 -2.01 -34.48 9.38
N SER A 388 -1.49 -33.53 8.60
CA SER A 388 -1.15 -32.19 9.05
C SER A 388 -2.29 -31.21 8.77
N ILE A 389 -2.31 -30.13 9.55
CA ILE A 389 -3.26 -29.02 9.36
C ILE A 389 -2.49 -27.71 9.25
N SER A 390 -2.91 -26.85 8.33
CA SER A 390 -2.49 -25.46 8.28
C SER A 390 -3.41 -24.64 9.18
N VAL A 391 -2.82 -23.76 9.98
CA VAL A 391 -3.54 -22.78 10.77
C VAL A 391 -2.97 -21.38 10.57
N LYS A 392 -3.85 -20.40 10.43
CA LYS A 392 -3.51 -18.97 10.36
C LYS A 392 -4.51 -18.20 11.22
N GLY A 393 -4.06 -17.27 12.05
CA GLY A 393 -4.99 -16.54 12.90
C GLY A 393 -4.38 -15.43 13.75
N HIS A 394 -5.22 -14.79 14.54
CA HIS A 394 -4.86 -13.75 15.50
C HIS A 394 -5.23 -14.16 16.92
N PHE A 395 -4.48 -13.63 17.89
CA PHE A 395 -4.74 -13.84 19.31
C PHE A 395 -4.63 -12.55 20.10
N ARG A 396 -5.46 -12.43 21.15
CA ARG A 396 -5.35 -11.45 22.24
C ARG A 396 -5.63 -12.18 23.54
N ILE A 397 -4.58 -12.45 24.31
CA ILE A 397 -4.63 -13.27 25.53
C ILE A 397 -4.13 -12.43 26.70
N GLY A 398 -4.77 -12.55 27.85
CA GLY A 398 -4.65 -11.67 29.00
C GLY A 398 -5.81 -10.67 29.07
N THR A 399 -5.78 -9.84 30.11
CA THR A 399 -6.72 -8.72 30.24
C THR A 399 -6.03 -7.49 29.71
N PRO A 400 -6.51 -6.86 28.63
CA PRO A 400 -5.93 -5.62 28.14
C PRO A 400 -5.86 -4.63 29.30
N THR A 401 -4.67 -4.15 29.60
CA THR A 401 -4.56 -2.87 30.30
C THR A 401 -5.30 -1.87 29.43
N ASN A 402 -6.15 -1.03 30.03
CA ASN A 402 -6.74 0.12 29.36
C ASN A 402 -5.62 1.12 29.02
N ASP A 403 -4.65 0.69 28.23
CA ASP A 403 -3.68 1.58 27.64
C ASP A 403 -4.46 2.43 26.63
N PRO A 404 -4.33 3.77 26.69
CA PRO A 404 -4.98 4.64 25.74
C PRO A 404 -4.61 4.17 24.34
N VAL A 405 -5.65 3.93 23.52
CA VAL A 405 -5.53 3.61 22.09
C VAL A 405 -4.44 4.50 21.52
N THR A 406 -3.34 3.92 21.03
CA THR A 406 -2.27 4.70 20.40
C THR A 406 -2.91 5.39 19.19
N PRO A 407 -3.09 6.73 19.21
CA PRO A 407 -3.79 7.41 18.12
C PRO A 407 -2.90 7.29 16.89
N THR A 408 -3.31 6.45 15.95
CA THR A 408 -2.79 6.55 14.59
C THR A 408 -3.37 7.84 14.02
N ALA A 409 -2.55 8.71 13.43
CA ALA A 409 -3.06 9.89 12.72
C ALA A 409 -4.10 9.41 11.70
N SER A 410 -5.38 9.61 11.96
CA SER A 410 -6.49 9.21 11.11
C SER A 410 -7.57 10.29 11.19
N THR A 411 -8.17 10.56 10.02
CA THR A 411 -9.10 11.66 9.72
C THR A 411 -8.62 13.07 10.13
N SER A 412 -7.42 13.46 9.70
CA SER A 412 -6.95 14.85 9.78
C SER A 412 -6.58 15.37 8.37
N LEU A 413 -6.46 16.69 8.18
CA LEU A 413 -6.11 17.29 6.88
C LEU A 413 -4.75 16.81 6.37
N PHE A 414 -3.70 16.88 7.19
CA PHE A 414 -2.34 16.50 6.79
C PHE A 414 -1.99 15.05 7.12
N GLY A 415 -2.88 14.31 7.80
CA GLY A 415 -2.57 13.00 8.36
C GLY A 415 -2.13 11.96 7.33
N LYS A 416 -2.68 11.97 6.12
CA LYS A 416 -2.22 11.08 5.03
C LYS A 416 -0.88 11.56 4.45
N SER A 417 -0.77 12.82 4.07
CA SER A 417 0.40 13.39 3.40
C SER A 417 1.66 13.41 4.26
N LEU A 418 1.53 13.58 5.58
CA LEU A 418 2.68 13.47 6.49
C LEU A 418 3.33 12.08 6.44
N LYS A 419 2.53 11.02 6.24
CA LYS A 419 3.00 9.63 6.24
C LYS A 419 3.64 9.25 4.91
N SER A 420 3.09 9.73 3.81
CA SER A 420 3.51 9.33 2.46
C SER A 420 4.53 10.27 1.83
N ILE A 421 4.42 11.59 2.06
CA ILE A 421 5.18 12.60 1.31
C ILE A 421 6.29 13.21 2.17
N TYR A 422 6.00 13.54 3.43
CA TYR A 422 6.92 14.28 4.28
C TYR A 422 7.69 13.42 5.29
N VAL A 423 7.44 12.11 5.32
CA VAL A 423 8.12 11.16 6.22
C VAL A 423 9.63 11.19 6.00
N GLY A 424 10.40 11.19 7.09
CA GLY A 424 11.86 11.03 7.06
C GLY A 424 12.61 11.89 8.07
N ASN A 425 13.94 11.78 8.03
CA ASN A 425 14.85 12.45 8.96
C ASN A 425 15.55 13.62 8.27
N TYR A 426 15.38 14.84 8.75
CA TYR A 426 15.95 16.08 8.23
C TYR A 426 17.11 16.55 9.12
N THR A 427 18.16 17.07 8.48
CA THR A 427 19.32 17.64 9.16
C THR A 427 19.46 19.09 8.71
N LEU A 428 18.81 19.99 9.43
CA LEU A 428 18.65 21.39 9.07
C LEU A 428 19.87 22.21 9.50
N LYS A 429 20.50 22.91 8.55
CA LYS A 429 21.58 23.87 8.81
C LYS A 429 21.01 25.27 8.86
N CYS A 430 21.10 25.92 10.02
CA CYS A 430 20.45 27.19 10.29
C CYS A 430 21.41 28.19 10.94
N THR A 431 21.12 29.49 10.80
CA THR A 431 21.91 30.57 11.38
C THR A 431 21.01 31.74 11.75
N ALA A 432 21.41 32.54 12.74
CA ALA A 432 20.65 33.71 13.19
C ALA A 432 20.69 34.84 12.14
N SER A 433 21.81 35.01 11.46
CA SER A 433 21.99 35.98 10.38
C SER A 433 23.22 35.63 9.52
N PRO A 434 23.33 36.17 8.28
CA PRO A 434 24.49 35.94 7.44
C PRO A 434 25.81 36.28 8.17
N GLY A 435 26.73 35.31 8.22
CA GLY A 435 28.03 35.46 8.89
C GLY A 435 28.07 35.00 10.36
N GLN A 436 26.95 34.59 10.95
CA GLN A 436 26.92 33.96 12.27
C GLN A 436 27.26 32.46 12.18
N PRO A 437 27.64 31.82 13.30
CA PRO A 437 27.85 30.38 13.35
C PRO A 437 26.62 29.61 12.81
N VAL A 438 26.91 28.51 12.13
CA VAL A 438 25.89 27.61 11.59
C VAL A 438 25.59 26.55 12.64
N GLU A 439 24.34 26.45 13.03
CA GLU A 439 23.82 25.42 13.93
C GLU A 439 23.16 24.31 13.11
N THR A 440 23.25 23.09 13.60
CA THR A 440 22.64 21.91 12.96
C THR A 440 21.58 21.33 13.86
N PHE A 441 20.38 21.11 13.32
CA PHE A 441 19.25 20.56 14.04
C PHE A 441 18.73 19.29 13.39
N SER A 442 18.40 18.31 14.21
CA SER A 442 17.70 17.10 13.78
C SER A 442 16.19 17.31 13.92
N PHE A 443 15.48 17.09 12.83
CA PHE A 443 14.03 17.04 12.77
C PHE A 443 13.62 15.72 12.11
N SER A 444 12.59 15.05 12.60
CA SER A 444 12.11 13.82 11.96
C SER A 444 10.59 13.80 11.93
N ILE A 445 10.05 13.20 10.87
CA ILE A 445 8.63 12.87 10.72
C ILE A 445 8.58 11.35 10.55
N ALA A 446 7.87 10.68 11.45
CA ALA A 446 7.69 9.23 11.44
C ALA A 446 6.54 8.82 10.49
N THR A 447 6.49 7.54 10.15
CA THR A 447 5.47 6.95 9.25
C THR A 447 4.05 7.03 9.81
N ASN A 448 3.88 7.30 11.10
CA ASN A 448 2.57 7.55 11.71
C ASN A 448 2.19 9.05 11.71
N GLY A 449 3.03 9.93 11.16
CA GLY A 449 2.85 11.38 11.13
C GLY A 449 3.39 12.12 12.35
N SER A 450 3.90 11.41 13.38
CA SER A 450 4.50 12.06 14.55
C SER A 450 5.79 12.73 14.15
N SER A 451 6.18 13.79 14.87
CA SER A 451 7.40 14.51 14.56
C SER A 451 8.18 14.86 15.82
N THR A 452 9.51 14.83 15.69
CA THR A 452 10.43 15.21 16.76
C THR A 452 11.43 16.24 16.27
N PHE A 453 11.78 17.18 17.14
CA PHE A 453 12.80 18.19 16.91
C PHE A 453 13.73 18.23 18.12
N ARG A 454 15.05 18.13 17.90
CA ARG A 454 16.04 18.01 18.99
C ARG A 454 15.71 16.87 19.97
N ASN A 455 15.18 15.76 19.46
CA ASN A 455 14.69 14.60 20.24
C ASN A 455 13.53 14.91 21.20
N LYS A 456 12.87 16.07 21.05
CA LYS A 456 11.61 16.39 21.73
C LYS A 456 10.45 16.21 20.76
N GLU A 457 9.34 15.67 21.26
CA GLU A 457 8.11 15.56 20.48
C GLU A 457 7.55 16.96 20.16
N LEU A 458 7.33 17.23 18.86
CA LEU A 458 6.58 18.40 18.39
C LEU A 458 5.13 18.02 18.14
N LEU A 459 4.92 16.92 17.42
CA LEU A 459 3.60 16.34 17.16
C LEU A 459 3.62 14.87 17.52
N GLY A 460 2.63 14.43 18.31
CA GLY A 460 2.42 13.02 18.57
C GLY A 460 1.41 12.81 19.69
N PRO A 461 1.21 11.56 20.13
CA PRO A 461 0.17 11.21 21.10
C PRO A 461 0.26 11.97 22.43
N ASN A 462 1.47 12.40 22.83
CA ASN A 462 1.71 13.08 24.10
C ASN A 462 1.96 14.58 23.96
N SER A 463 1.92 15.14 22.74
CA SER A 463 2.10 16.56 22.49
C SER A 463 0.91 17.16 21.76
N SER A 464 0.37 18.24 22.30
CA SER A 464 -0.64 19.04 21.62
C SER A 464 0.07 20.04 20.72
N GLY A 465 0.14 19.75 19.43
CA GLY A 465 0.66 20.68 18.43
C GLY A 465 -0.24 20.74 17.21
N SER A 466 0.20 21.49 16.21
CA SER A 466 -0.48 21.62 14.93
C SER A 466 0.49 21.65 13.76
N VAL A 467 0.01 21.19 12.61
CA VAL A 467 0.64 21.44 11.32
C VAL A 467 -0.11 22.58 10.66
N SER A 468 0.62 23.47 10.01
CA SER A 468 0.00 24.47 9.14
C SER A 468 0.75 24.60 7.83
N SER A 469 0.04 24.85 6.74
CA SER A 469 0.63 25.28 5.48
C SER A 469 0.43 26.77 5.29
N SER A 470 1.42 27.47 4.75
CA SER A 470 1.25 28.86 4.31
C SER A 470 1.83 29.06 2.91
N GLY A 471 1.20 29.94 2.13
CA GLY A 471 1.51 30.08 0.71
C GLY A 471 0.65 29.13 -0.12
N GLY A 472 0.02 29.67 -1.16
CA GLY A 472 -0.83 28.89 -2.05
C GLY A 472 -0.03 28.04 -3.03
N PRO A 473 -0.69 27.14 -3.76
CA PRO A 473 0.00 26.28 -4.73
C PRO A 473 0.63 27.05 -5.91
N GLU A 474 0.29 28.34 -6.08
CA GLU A 474 0.87 29.23 -7.08
C GLU A 474 1.81 30.30 -6.48
N SER A 475 2.03 30.33 -5.15
CA SER A 475 3.02 31.24 -4.58
C SER A 475 4.44 30.78 -4.92
N SER A 476 5.38 31.72 -4.99
CA SER A 476 6.79 31.44 -5.29
C SER A 476 7.47 30.51 -4.28
N PHE A 477 6.81 30.24 -3.16
CA PHE A 477 7.11 29.20 -2.19
C PHE A 477 5.86 28.92 -1.35
N PHE A 478 5.69 27.69 -0.87
CA PHE A 478 4.81 27.38 0.26
C PHE A 478 5.64 26.81 1.40
N THR A 479 5.08 26.81 2.61
CA THR A 479 5.72 26.26 3.80
C THR A 479 4.81 25.29 4.53
N LEU A 480 5.41 24.36 5.27
CA LEU A 480 4.78 23.54 6.28
C LEU A 480 5.42 23.82 7.64
N SER A 481 4.62 24.27 8.58
CA SER A 481 5.04 24.64 9.93
C SER A 481 4.50 23.65 10.95
N PHE A 482 5.40 23.10 11.77
CA PHE A 482 5.16 22.15 12.84
C PHE A 482 5.29 22.89 14.16
N ASN A 483 4.16 23.18 14.80
CA ASN A 483 4.09 24.04 15.98
C ASN A 483 3.63 23.25 17.20
N ARG A 484 4.22 23.54 18.36
CA ARG A 484 3.63 23.17 19.65
C ARG A 484 2.59 24.20 20.07
N ASP A 485 1.54 23.76 20.76
CA ASP A 485 0.48 24.67 21.23
C ASP A 485 0.96 25.62 22.36
N ASP A 486 2.05 25.27 23.05
CA ASP A 486 2.67 26.12 24.08
C ASP A 486 3.50 27.28 23.49
N GLY A 487 3.65 27.33 22.16
CA GLY A 487 4.44 28.36 21.48
C GLY A 487 5.95 28.18 21.64
N GLY A 488 6.41 27.02 22.11
CA GLY A 488 7.83 26.68 22.22
C GLY A 488 8.48 26.38 20.87
N ASP A 489 9.30 25.32 20.82
CA ASP A 489 10.01 24.92 19.61
C ASP A 489 9.06 24.71 18.41
N TYR A 490 9.44 25.23 17.24
CA TYR A 490 8.75 24.95 15.97
C TYR A 490 9.73 24.76 14.82
N VAL A 491 9.29 24.04 13.78
CA VAL A 491 10.05 23.82 12.55
C VAL A 491 9.23 24.26 11.35
N VAL A 492 9.83 25.00 10.42
CA VAL A 492 9.22 25.41 9.15
C VAL A 492 10.01 24.83 7.98
N LEU A 493 9.37 23.92 7.27
CA LEU A 493 9.82 23.38 6.00
C LEU A 493 9.30 24.28 4.88
N GLY A 494 10.12 24.61 3.89
CA GLY A 494 9.71 25.39 2.71
C GLY A 494 9.86 24.58 1.44
N PHE A 495 9.06 24.91 0.45
CA PHE A 495 9.03 24.25 -0.85
C PHE A 495 8.75 25.28 -1.94
N LYS A 496 9.44 25.18 -3.07
CA LYS A 496 9.16 26.02 -4.26
C LYS A 496 7.93 25.49 -5.03
N PRO A 497 7.40 26.22 -6.03
CA PRO A 497 6.32 25.72 -6.90
C PRO A 497 6.69 24.43 -7.61
N ASP A 498 7.95 24.33 -8.03
CA ASP A 498 8.50 23.12 -8.63
C ASP A 498 8.66 21.98 -7.60
N GLY A 499 8.40 22.26 -6.31
CA GLY A 499 8.54 21.48 -5.07
C GLY A 499 9.94 21.06 -4.68
N THR A 500 10.94 21.78 -5.19
CA THR A 500 12.28 21.78 -4.60
C THR A 500 12.19 22.15 -3.13
N PHE A 501 12.70 21.27 -2.27
CA PHE A 501 12.79 21.52 -0.85
C PHE A 501 13.75 22.68 -0.53
N TYR A 502 13.29 23.58 0.31
CA TYR A 502 14.02 24.75 0.81
C TYR A 502 13.77 24.87 2.32
N PRO A 503 14.69 24.42 3.19
CA PRO A 503 14.49 24.56 4.63
C PRO A 503 14.35 26.04 4.98
N ASN A 504 13.29 26.43 5.70
CA ASN A 504 12.96 27.83 5.89
C ASN A 504 13.51 28.36 7.22
N SER A 505 13.00 27.85 8.34
CA SER A 505 13.38 28.34 9.66
C SER A 505 13.08 27.33 10.76
N VAL A 506 13.73 27.52 11.90
CA VAL A 506 13.41 26.84 13.16
C VAL A 506 13.31 27.86 14.27
N HIS A 507 12.46 27.61 15.25
CA HIS A 507 12.44 28.33 16.51
C HIS A 507 12.92 27.43 17.63
N VAL A 508 13.78 28.00 18.47
CA VAL A 508 14.44 27.27 19.54
C VAL A 508 14.26 28.05 20.83
N GLU A 509 13.67 27.39 21.82
CA GLU A 509 13.65 27.83 23.22
C GLU A 509 14.76 27.13 24.00
N GLU A 510 15.76 27.90 24.45
CA GLU A 510 16.87 27.37 25.23
C GLU A 510 17.31 28.36 26.31
N GLY A 511 17.33 27.91 27.56
CA GLY A 511 17.74 28.74 28.70
C GLY A 511 16.87 29.99 28.93
N GLY A 512 15.59 29.96 28.54
CA GLY A 512 14.67 31.11 28.63
C GLY A 512 14.87 32.16 27.52
N THR A 513 15.69 31.85 26.51
CA THR A 513 15.83 32.68 25.31
C THR A 513 15.12 32.04 24.12
N ASN A 514 14.33 32.85 23.42
CA ASN A 514 13.58 32.45 22.23
C ASN A 514 14.23 33.06 21.00
N ARG A 515 14.67 32.21 20.07
CA ARG A 515 15.34 32.65 18.83
C ARG A 515 14.82 31.90 17.63
N THR A 516 14.57 32.64 16.55
CA THR A 516 14.27 32.08 15.23
C THR A 516 15.53 32.11 14.38
N LEU A 517 15.90 30.96 13.82
CA LEU A 517 17.07 30.77 12.98
C LEU A 517 16.60 30.51 11.54
N SER A 518 17.22 31.18 10.57
CA SER A 518 16.96 30.94 9.15
C SER A 518 17.77 29.73 8.69
N CYS A 519 17.12 28.78 8.05
CA CYS A 519 17.77 27.58 7.54
C CYS A 519 18.10 27.76 6.06
N PHE A 520 19.21 27.16 5.61
CA PHE A 520 19.70 27.33 4.24
C PHE A 520 20.27 26.04 3.64
N GLY A 521 20.33 24.97 4.42
CA GLY A 521 20.80 23.68 3.94
C GLY A 521 20.15 22.52 4.68
N ASN A 522 20.08 21.39 4.01
CA ASN A 522 19.64 20.12 4.58
C ASN A 522 20.56 19.00 4.11
N ALA A 523 20.96 18.13 5.04
CA ALA A 523 21.79 16.96 4.75
C ALA A 523 21.07 15.62 5.03
N GLY A 524 19.79 15.67 5.43
CA GLY A 524 18.94 14.51 5.66
C GLY A 524 18.06 14.18 4.45
N ASN A 525 16.84 13.73 4.72
CA ASN A 525 15.83 13.38 3.76
C ASN A 525 15.54 14.55 2.80
N VAL A 526 15.46 14.24 1.51
CA VAL A 526 15.11 15.18 0.46
C VAL A 526 13.65 14.93 0.14
N ALA A 527 12.75 15.42 0.99
CA ALA A 527 11.32 15.31 0.70
C ALA A 527 10.96 16.06 -0.59
N PRO A 528 10.11 15.53 -1.48
CA PRO A 528 10.07 14.17 -2.07
C PRO A 528 10.95 14.09 -3.35
N ALA A 529 11.28 12.87 -3.80
CA ALA A 529 12.13 12.61 -4.97
C ALA A 529 11.56 13.05 -6.34
N THR A 530 10.29 13.45 -6.39
CA THR A 530 9.67 14.11 -7.55
C THR A 530 9.03 15.41 -7.10
N THR A 531 9.56 16.51 -7.61
CA THR A 531 9.40 17.82 -7.00
C THR A 531 7.96 18.37 -7.21
N SER A 532 7.20 17.97 -8.22
CA SER A 532 5.80 18.43 -8.41
C SER A 532 4.78 17.92 -7.38
N THR A 533 5.12 16.90 -6.58
CA THR A 533 4.15 16.19 -5.73
C THR A 533 3.77 16.98 -4.48
N ALA A 534 4.69 17.75 -3.89
CA ALA A 534 4.46 18.44 -2.61
C ALA A 534 3.50 19.65 -2.73
N SER A 535 3.52 20.37 -3.85
CA SER A 535 2.59 21.48 -4.10
C SER A 535 1.23 20.99 -4.59
N ALA A 536 1.20 19.92 -5.39
CA ALA A 536 -0.03 19.24 -5.79
C ALA A 536 -0.76 18.65 -4.58
N ASP A 537 -0.02 18.14 -3.59
CA ASP A 537 -0.57 17.56 -2.37
C ASP A 537 -1.46 18.53 -1.58
N LEU A 538 -1.11 19.82 -1.46
CA LEU A 538 -1.98 20.79 -0.77
C LEU A 538 -3.35 20.91 -1.43
N LYS A 539 -3.40 20.86 -2.78
CA LYS A 539 -4.67 20.84 -3.51
C LYS A 539 -5.41 19.53 -3.26
N ASN A 540 -4.69 18.40 -3.30
CA ASN A 540 -5.26 17.07 -3.11
C ASN A 540 -5.83 16.88 -1.69
N ILE A 541 -5.20 17.44 -0.67
CA ILE A 541 -5.70 17.46 0.72
C ILE A 541 -7.08 18.13 0.77
N VAL A 542 -7.23 19.28 0.12
CA VAL A 542 -8.50 20.01 0.07
C VAL A 542 -9.51 19.31 -0.83
N ALA A 543 -9.09 18.80 -1.99
CA ALA A 543 -9.91 18.03 -2.91
C ALA A 543 -10.49 16.76 -2.26
N ALA A 544 -9.74 16.11 -1.36
CA ALA A 544 -10.24 14.99 -0.57
C ALA A 544 -11.38 15.37 0.39
N GLN A 545 -11.61 16.67 0.59
CA GLN A 545 -12.74 17.21 1.34
C GLN A 545 -13.93 17.58 0.44
N ALA A 546 -13.89 17.26 -0.85
CA ALA A 546 -14.91 17.65 -1.82
C ALA A 546 -16.31 17.21 -1.41
N ARG A 547 -17.23 18.17 -1.33
CA ARG A 547 -18.62 17.98 -0.93
C ARG A 547 -19.43 19.24 -1.22
N THR A 548 -20.75 19.10 -1.20
CA THR A 548 -21.68 20.23 -1.16
C THR A 548 -22.57 20.10 0.06
N GLU A 549 -22.72 21.17 0.83
CA GLU A 549 -23.55 21.22 2.03
C GLU A 549 -24.26 22.56 2.19
N THR A 550 -25.29 22.60 3.03
CA THR A 550 -26.02 23.85 3.34
C THR A 550 -25.60 24.34 4.72
N VAL A 551 -25.17 25.60 4.78
CA VAL A 551 -24.79 26.30 6.02
C VAL A 551 -25.70 27.50 6.24
N ASP A 552 -26.02 27.76 7.49
CA ASP A 552 -26.83 28.89 7.90
C ASP A 552 -25.94 30.09 8.24
N CYS A 553 -25.97 31.12 7.38
CA CYS A 553 -25.11 32.29 7.49
C CYS A 553 -25.83 33.52 8.08
N SER A 554 -25.12 34.30 8.88
CA SER A 554 -25.57 35.60 9.40
C SER A 554 -24.42 36.62 9.38
N PRO A 555 -24.68 37.92 9.14
CA PRO A 555 -23.67 38.96 9.28
C PRO A 555 -23.07 38.95 10.69
N VAL A 556 -21.75 39.10 10.80
CA VAL A 556 -21.06 39.13 12.11
C VAL A 556 -21.42 40.38 12.90
N PHE A 557 -21.70 41.49 12.20
CA PHE A 557 -22.03 42.77 12.81
C PHE A 557 -23.29 43.37 12.18
N GLY A 558 -24.34 43.45 12.99
CA GLY A 558 -25.62 44.06 12.64
C GLY A 558 -26.61 43.89 13.78
N ALA A 559 -27.00 44.99 14.43
CA ALA A 559 -27.94 44.95 15.54
C ALA A 559 -29.32 44.50 15.06
N GLY A 560 -29.68 43.23 15.31
CA GLY A 560 -31.08 42.78 15.30
C GLY A 560 -31.50 41.73 14.27
N SER A 561 -30.61 41.25 13.38
CA SER A 561 -30.97 40.17 12.45
C SER A 561 -30.35 38.84 12.87
N ASN A 562 -31.03 38.13 13.78
CA ASN A 562 -30.80 36.69 14.01
C ASN A 562 -31.27 35.81 12.82
N VAL A 563 -31.61 36.44 11.68
CA VAL A 563 -32.07 35.73 10.49
C VAL A 563 -30.87 35.04 9.86
N LYS A 564 -30.80 33.73 10.07
CA LYS A 564 -29.91 32.82 9.39
C LYS A 564 -30.41 32.61 7.96
N THR A 565 -29.56 32.86 6.98
CA THR A 565 -29.86 32.61 5.57
C THR A 565 -29.17 31.33 5.14
N PRO A 566 -29.92 30.28 4.74
CA PRO A 566 -29.34 29.08 4.18
C PRO A 566 -28.51 29.42 2.94
N THR A 567 -27.26 28.99 2.94
CA THR A 567 -26.26 29.28 1.90
C THR A 567 -25.53 27.98 1.57
N THR A 568 -25.40 27.67 0.29
CA THR A 568 -24.67 26.47 -0.15
C THR A 568 -23.16 26.70 -0.04
N LEU A 569 -22.46 25.80 0.65
CA LEU A 569 -21.01 25.67 0.64
C LEU A 569 -20.64 24.47 -0.23
N THR A 570 -19.73 24.67 -1.18
CA THR A 570 -19.18 23.60 -2.01
C THR A 570 -17.65 23.63 -1.90
N ILE A 571 -17.05 22.49 -1.62
CA ILE A 571 -15.62 22.23 -1.83
C ILE A 571 -15.54 21.31 -3.05
N ASN A 572 -14.82 21.71 -4.08
CA ASN A 572 -14.72 20.96 -5.33
C ASN A 572 -13.54 19.99 -5.28
N SER A 573 -13.57 18.97 -6.16
CA SER A 573 -12.50 17.97 -6.31
C SER A 573 -11.20 18.52 -6.89
N ASP A 574 -11.17 19.78 -7.35
CA ASP A 574 -9.94 20.47 -7.77
C ASP A 574 -9.30 21.30 -6.62
N GLY A 575 -9.90 21.27 -5.43
CA GLY A 575 -9.50 22.07 -4.27
C GLY A 575 -10.03 23.51 -4.26
N SER A 576 -10.81 23.92 -5.27
CA SER A 576 -11.55 25.19 -5.24
C SER A 576 -12.74 25.11 -4.29
N ALA A 577 -13.27 26.26 -3.88
CA ALA A 577 -14.42 26.34 -3.00
C ALA A 577 -15.42 27.41 -3.44
N GLN A 578 -16.68 27.26 -3.06
CA GLN A 578 -17.74 28.22 -3.33
C GLN A 578 -18.65 28.35 -2.11
N ILE A 579 -19.06 29.58 -1.79
CA ILE A 579 -20.12 29.85 -0.80
C ILE A 579 -21.15 30.82 -1.38
N GLY A 580 -22.38 30.35 -1.56
CA GLY A 580 -23.42 31.08 -2.29
C GLY A 580 -22.96 31.40 -3.71
N SER A 581 -22.88 32.69 -4.06
CA SER A 581 -22.38 33.16 -5.35
C SER A 581 -20.88 33.49 -5.37
N LEU A 582 -20.16 33.30 -4.27
CA LEU A 582 -18.74 33.60 -4.17
C LEU A 582 -17.91 32.35 -4.46
N SER A 583 -17.07 32.41 -5.49
CA SER A 583 -16.16 31.32 -5.87
C SER A 583 -14.72 31.68 -5.54
N PHE A 584 -13.97 30.72 -5.05
CA PHE A 584 -12.57 30.79 -4.67
C PHE A 584 -11.81 29.71 -5.44
N LEU A 585 -10.87 30.10 -6.29
CA LEU A 585 -10.09 29.15 -7.08
C LEU A 585 -9.10 28.41 -6.19
N ALA A 586 -8.73 27.17 -6.53
CA ALA A 586 -7.74 26.39 -5.77
C ALA A 586 -6.42 27.15 -5.54
N LYS A 587 -6.01 27.98 -6.51
CA LYS A 587 -4.83 28.85 -6.41
C LYS A 587 -4.90 29.94 -5.34
N THR A 588 -6.10 30.27 -4.88
CA THR A 588 -6.32 31.27 -3.82
C THR A 588 -6.29 30.65 -2.43
N LEU A 589 -6.08 29.33 -2.30
CA LEU A 589 -5.79 28.68 -1.03
C LEU A 589 -4.57 29.35 -0.40
N SER A 590 -4.72 29.91 0.78
CA SER A 590 -3.68 30.70 1.45
C SER A 590 -3.07 29.98 2.64
N GLU A 591 -3.90 29.25 3.39
CA GLU A 591 -3.51 28.59 4.62
C GLU A 591 -4.35 27.35 4.87
N MET A 592 -3.73 26.31 5.42
CA MET A 592 -4.42 25.22 6.10
C MET A 592 -3.81 25.05 7.48
N LYS A 593 -4.62 24.73 8.48
CA LYS A 593 -4.16 24.46 9.83
C LYS A 593 -4.83 23.20 10.35
N ASP A 594 -4.05 22.29 10.90
CA ASP A 594 -4.49 20.99 11.37
C ASP A 594 -3.93 20.73 12.78
N PRO A 595 -4.70 21.06 13.82
CA PRO A 595 -4.40 20.66 15.18
C PRO A 595 -4.92 19.25 15.51
N LEU A 596 -5.47 18.52 14.52
CA LEU A 596 -6.16 17.23 14.67
C LEU A 596 -5.30 16.04 14.25
N VAL A 597 -4.02 16.24 13.89
CA VAL A 597 -3.10 15.16 13.49
C VAL A 597 -2.97 14.08 14.58
N PHE A 598 -2.96 14.50 15.85
CA PHE A 598 -3.00 13.63 17.02
C PHE A 598 -4.05 14.14 18.00
N PRO A 599 -5.32 13.76 17.84
CA PRO A 599 -6.38 14.18 18.74
C PRO A 599 -6.17 13.49 20.09
N ASN A 600 -5.91 14.26 21.15
CA ASN A 600 -5.89 13.74 22.51
C ASN A 600 -7.30 13.83 23.13
N ALA A 601 -7.69 12.83 23.92
CA ALA A 601 -9.06 12.72 24.44
C ALA A 601 -9.52 13.97 25.22
N GLU A 602 -8.57 14.71 25.83
CA GLU A 602 -8.87 15.90 26.63
C GLU A 602 -9.21 17.15 25.80
N ASN A 603 -8.70 17.30 24.56
CA ASN A 603 -8.90 18.53 23.76
C ASN A 603 -9.47 18.30 22.34
N SER A 604 -9.83 17.07 21.98
CA SER A 604 -10.31 16.74 20.62
C SER A 604 -11.63 17.42 20.24
N ALA A 605 -12.49 17.73 21.23
CA ALA A 605 -13.80 18.31 20.96
C ALA A 605 -13.77 19.82 20.68
N SER A 606 -12.72 20.53 21.13
CA SER A 606 -12.59 21.99 21.00
C SER A 606 -11.67 22.40 19.86
N LYS A 607 -10.78 21.52 19.41
CA LYS A 607 -9.88 21.76 18.28
C LYS A 607 -10.63 21.63 16.97
N THR A 608 -10.33 22.55 16.05
CA THR A 608 -10.82 22.50 14.67
C THR A 608 -9.67 22.68 13.71
N ALA A 609 -9.62 21.86 12.66
CA ALA A 609 -8.80 22.16 11.50
C ALA A 609 -9.42 23.30 10.69
N SER A 610 -8.64 23.97 9.84
CA SER A 610 -9.14 25.05 9.00
C SER A 610 -8.53 25.07 7.61
N ILE A 611 -9.34 25.44 6.62
CA ILE A 611 -8.94 25.70 5.23
C ILE A 611 -9.29 27.15 4.92
N SER A 612 -8.34 27.94 4.44
CA SER A 612 -8.51 29.37 4.18
C SER A 612 -8.14 29.75 2.74
N TYR A 613 -8.99 30.55 2.11
CA TYR A 613 -8.81 31.14 0.79
C TYR A 613 -8.79 32.68 0.87
N VAL A 614 -7.91 33.31 0.10
CA VAL A 614 -7.82 34.76 -0.04
C VAL A 614 -7.64 35.12 -1.51
N GLU A 615 -8.59 35.87 -2.08
CA GLU A 615 -8.43 36.39 -3.44
C GLU A 615 -7.37 37.51 -3.47
N PRO A 616 -6.44 37.51 -4.45
CA PRO A 616 -5.44 38.54 -4.62
C PRO A 616 -6.07 39.83 -5.16
N LYS A 617 -6.72 40.59 -4.28
CA LYS A 617 -7.13 41.98 -4.54
C LYS A 617 -6.38 42.91 -3.59
N THR A 618 -6.26 44.18 -3.96
CA THR A 618 -5.73 45.20 -3.06
C THR A 618 -6.69 45.41 -1.90
N PHE A 619 -6.17 45.43 -0.68
CA PHE A 619 -6.94 45.85 0.48
C PHE A 619 -7.57 47.23 0.21
N PRO A 620 -8.86 47.43 0.52
CA PRO A 620 -9.72 46.57 1.35
C PRO A 620 -10.60 45.55 0.62
N ASP A 621 -10.63 45.52 -0.71
CA ASP A 621 -11.62 44.77 -1.52
C ASP A 621 -11.35 43.25 -1.65
N GLN A 622 -10.75 42.63 -0.63
CA GLN A 622 -10.38 41.22 -0.65
C GLN A 622 -11.56 40.32 -0.28
N LYS A 623 -11.76 39.25 -1.06
CA LYS A 623 -12.65 38.17 -0.63
C LYS A 623 -11.86 37.15 0.18
N THR A 624 -12.46 36.69 1.26
CA THR A 624 -11.88 35.66 2.13
C THR A 624 -12.91 34.59 2.42
N LEU A 625 -12.45 33.35 2.58
CA LEU A 625 -13.24 32.22 3.03
C LEU A 625 -12.39 31.37 3.96
N ALA A 626 -12.88 31.09 5.16
CA ALA A 626 -12.27 30.18 6.11
C ALA A 626 -13.31 29.13 6.53
N ILE A 627 -12.97 27.85 6.37
CA ILE A 627 -13.81 26.70 6.69
C ILE A 627 -13.18 26.00 7.89
N SER A 628 -13.92 25.88 9.00
CA SER A 628 -13.48 25.13 10.19
C SER A 628 -14.05 23.72 10.16
N LEU A 629 -13.20 22.73 10.43
CA LEU A 629 -13.51 21.30 10.37
C LEU A 629 -13.32 20.64 11.74
N GLY A 630 -14.23 19.77 12.13
CA GLY A 630 -14.10 18.95 13.34
C GLY A 630 -13.19 17.74 13.16
N ALA A 631 -13.02 16.94 14.22
CA ALA A 631 -12.29 15.66 14.18
C ALA A 631 -12.90 14.63 13.22
N ASP A 632 -14.19 14.74 12.91
CA ASP A 632 -14.90 13.94 11.91
C ASP A 632 -14.77 14.52 10.49
N MET A 633 -13.93 15.54 10.30
CA MET A 633 -13.73 16.30 9.06
C MET A 633 -15.00 16.96 8.51
N LYS A 634 -16.08 17.02 9.30
CA LYS A 634 -17.29 17.77 8.96
C LYS A 634 -17.10 19.25 9.29
N THR A 635 -17.80 20.09 8.55
CA THR A 635 -17.82 21.53 8.78
C THR A 635 -18.38 21.81 10.18
N LYS A 636 -17.69 22.66 10.94
CA LYS A 636 -18.11 23.18 12.25
C LYS A 636 -18.49 24.65 12.20
N GLY A 637 -17.89 25.38 11.26
CA GLY A 637 -18.18 26.79 11.03
C GLY A 637 -17.56 27.26 9.73
N VAL A 638 -18.10 28.36 9.21
CA VAL A 638 -17.56 29.05 8.04
C VAL A 638 -17.53 30.53 8.32
N LEU A 639 -16.45 31.21 7.96
CA LEU A 639 -16.35 32.66 7.98
C LEU A 639 -15.99 33.12 6.57
N TYR A 640 -16.74 34.07 6.00
CA TYR A 640 -16.38 34.64 4.71
C TYR A 640 -16.64 36.14 4.66
N SER A 641 -15.90 36.83 3.80
CA SER A 641 -16.12 38.24 3.46
C SER A 641 -16.27 38.44 1.96
N ASN A 642 -17.21 39.30 1.57
CA ASN A 642 -17.45 39.69 0.19
C ASN A 642 -16.90 41.09 -0.11
N GLY A 643 -15.58 41.25 -0.15
CA GLY A 643 -14.92 42.51 -0.50
C GLY A 643 -14.56 43.34 0.73
N ASP A 644 -14.85 44.65 0.71
CA ASP A 644 -14.39 45.64 1.69
C ASP A 644 -14.37 45.14 3.14
N LEU A 645 -13.19 44.70 3.58
CA LEU A 645 -12.93 44.16 4.91
C LEU A 645 -13.01 45.23 6.01
N THR A 646 -13.06 46.53 5.65
CA THR A 646 -13.24 47.62 6.61
C THR A 646 -14.71 47.79 7.00
N ASN A 647 -15.64 47.25 6.22
CA ASN A 647 -17.05 47.24 6.52
C ASN A 647 -17.46 45.89 7.16
N PRO A 648 -17.70 45.84 8.48
CA PRO A 648 -18.00 44.60 9.16
C PRO A 648 -19.34 43.96 8.73
N ALA A 649 -20.20 44.72 8.04
CA ALA A 649 -21.45 44.20 7.45
C ALA A 649 -21.21 43.24 6.27
N ASN A 650 -20.00 43.23 5.69
CA ASN A 650 -19.62 42.34 4.59
C ASN A 650 -19.06 40.99 5.07
N THR A 651 -18.93 40.79 6.38
CA THR A 651 -18.41 39.56 6.98
C THR A 651 -19.56 38.72 7.51
N TYR A 652 -19.57 37.44 7.16
CA TYR A 652 -20.62 36.49 7.53
C TYR A 652 -20.02 35.31 8.28
N SER A 653 -20.68 34.93 9.37
CA SER A 653 -20.41 33.69 10.09
C SER A 653 -21.53 32.70 9.81
N CYS A 654 -21.15 31.47 9.47
CA CYS A 654 -22.08 30.40 9.17
C CYS A 654 -21.87 29.19 10.07
N SER A 655 -22.96 28.48 10.30
CA SER A 655 -23.01 27.23 11.07
C SER A 655 -23.66 26.15 10.21
N PRO A 656 -23.23 24.88 10.28
CA PRO A 656 -23.94 23.78 9.63
C PRO A 656 -25.39 23.71 10.09
N GLN A 657 -26.29 23.29 9.20
CA GLN A 657 -27.65 22.91 9.62
C GLN A 657 -27.56 21.62 10.44
N LEU A 658 -28.15 21.65 11.64
CA LEU A 658 -28.21 20.51 12.56
C LEU A 658 -29.15 19.41 12.06
#